data_AF-A0A0E9LUP5-F1
#
_entry.id   AF-A0A0E9LUP5-F1
#
_cell.length_a   1.000
_cell.length_b   1.000
_cell.length_c   1.000
_cell.angle_alpha   90.00
_cell.angle_beta   90.00
_cell.angle_gamma   90.00
#
_symmetry.space_group_name_H-M   'P 1'
#
loop_
_entity.id
_entity.type
_entity.pdbx_description
1 polymer ?
#
loop_
_entity_poly.entity_id
_entity_poly.type
_entity_poly.pdbx_seq_one_letter_code
_entity_poly.pdbx_strand_id
1 'polypeptide(L)'
;MKKHLHRYGLVIWLVFVSLLTASANQMGEILTIDGKKYELLSGNLIANPGFENGFTGWTDATSSAATLTSAKFNMATSGGINNSKYLVGLTNENSSSSGSIGTGWSIEAGKSYLFVYHVKYLNASAAAGSELYLKTSLTNDKTSSAEPKVVINTTEVGEGGIWTQNHVFFTNANPAYSSLMVRFRWLDNRFGFDDFMLYEAVEVVNTEALSELINEAQILYDVEANGADVFQSAITKAEGYLSSTSATEITQAIEDLQTAISTYQYANASSDAPLDMTHFIVNAGFDNNTSSGWEGAGTVNYHEVEFYQKTFNMYQVVSGLPAGKYRLKAQGFERPKSNDGGAAYQAGSETIYAQFYAQTAGYSEVNTSFNSLYEHTYTGAGSQNGYVNTMASAEIMFSNASGGNYEMELLNILINEGASLLIGAKSDFQQTGYWVLFDNFRLEYLGATTSDDLAIAINNRIEEAQWLLTQHVNTASSEGLNTAIDQAQAATMANPLVADDLTAAKTVIDEAITTANTSFTAYENLQKAIDDAKRILGFLDKADEITQLQDAIEAAELSYQDLGLALIQINSATARLKTVTKSVGKQIYVPTWMMGDVYDPSNNWSIERSKQSKNWIIFWEPGYGDDPGAWWTIVWKLPKRVLFIMRIHSSLSSVVPPKRIPIK
;
A
#
# COMPACT_ATOMS: atom_id res chain seq x y z
N MET A 1 -12.84 26.90 31.18
CA MET A 1 -11.72 26.09 31.75
C MET A 1 -12.23 24.69 32.07
N LYS A 2 -12.46 23.87 31.03
CA LYS A 2 -12.67 22.42 31.14
C LYS A 2 -11.58 21.80 30.29
N LYS A 3 -10.64 21.09 30.92
CA LYS A 3 -9.51 20.45 30.25
C LYS A 3 -10.06 19.24 29.48
N HIS A 4 -9.96 19.28 28.16
CA HIS A 4 -10.18 18.12 27.29
C HIS A 4 -9.02 17.14 27.49
N LEU A 5 -9.26 16.04 28.21
CA LEU A 5 -8.39 14.88 28.14
C LEU A 5 -8.72 14.13 26.86
N HIS A 6 -7.81 14.18 25.88
CA HIS A 6 -7.77 13.21 24.79
C HIS A 6 -7.47 11.85 25.43
N ARG A 7 -8.46 10.94 25.41
CA ARG A 7 -8.29 9.55 25.85
C ARG A 7 -8.03 8.71 24.61
N TYR A 8 -6.74 8.48 24.36
CA TYR A 8 -6.26 7.40 23.52
C TYR A 8 -6.83 6.07 24.05
N GLY A 9 -7.42 5.27 23.17
CA GLY A 9 -7.69 3.85 23.41
C GLY A 9 -6.36 3.11 23.52
N LEU A 10 -5.74 3.20 24.69
CA LEU A 10 -4.51 2.50 25.02
C LEU A 10 -4.90 1.03 25.28
N VAL A 11 -4.73 0.17 24.28
CA VAL A 11 -4.65 -1.28 24.50
C VAL A 11 -3.38 -1.53 25.31
N ILE A 12 -3.52 -1.50 26.63
CA ILE A 12 -2.46 -1.87 27.56
C ILE A 12 -2.26 -3.38 27.43
N TRP A 13 -1.26 -3.79 26.65
CA TRP A 13 -0.63 -5.08 26.83
C TRP A 13 0.09 -5.05 28.18
N LEU A 14 -0.59 -5.57 29.21
CA LEU A 14 0.00 -5.84 30.52
C LEU A 14 0.99 -6.99 30.36
N VAL A 15 2.24 -6.66 29.98
CA VAL A 15 3.37 -7.57 30.11
C VAL A 15 3.71 -7.66 31.60
N PHE A 16 3.16 -8.67 32.27
CA PHE A 16 3.64 -9.08 33.58
C PHE A 16 5.06 -9.64 33.43
N VAL A 17 6.07 -8.81 33.72
CA VAL A 17 7.44 -9.28 33.96
C VAL A 17 7.47 -9.88 35.36
N SER A 18 7.12 -11.16 35.48
CA SER A 18 7.51 -11.97 36.64
C SER A 18 8.80 -12.71 36.31
N LEU A 19 9.90 -12.31 36.97
CA LEU A 19 11.12 -13.11 37.11
C LEU A 19 10.80 -14.35 37.97
N LEU A 20 10.20 -15.35 37.35
CA LEU A 20 10.01 -16.70 37.87
C LEU A 20 10.28 -17.65 36.71
N THR A 21 11.09 -18.68 36.92
CA THR A 21 11.19 -19.82 36.00
C THR A 21 9.77 -20.29 35.67
N ALA A 22 9.33 -20.11 34.43
CA ALA A 22 7.95 -20.40 34.02
C ALA A 22 7.64 -21.87 34.31
N SER A 23 6.85 -22.12 35.35
CA SER A 23 6.19 -23.40 35.54
C SER A 23 5.14 -23.55 34.45
N ALA A 24 5.05 -24.73 33.83
CA ALA A 24 3.97 -25.03 32.88
C ALA A 24 2.60 -24.73 33.51
N ASN A 25 1.67 -24.21 32.70
CA ASN A 25 0.32 -23.86 33.15
C ASN A 25 -0.34 -25.06 33.83
N GLN A 26 -1.08 -24.79 34.90
CA GLN A 26 -1.61 -25.81 35.79
C GLN A 26 -3.10 -26.07 35.53
N MET A 27 -3.55 -27.28 35.87
CA MET A 27 -4.97 -27.59 35.88
C MET A 27 -5.73 -26.62 36.81
N GLY A 28 -6.86 -26.09 36.35
CA GLY A 28 -7.67 -25.07 37.00
C GLY A 28 -7.27 -23.63 36.67
N GLU A 29 -6.17 -23.42 35.95
CA GLU A 29 -5.78 -22.09 35.45
C GLU A 29 -6.69 -21.65 34.29
N ILE A 30 -6.95 -20.34 34.20
CA ILE A 30 -7.71 -19.75 33.09
C ILE A 30 -6.74 -18.98 32.19
N LEU A 31 -6.61 -19.42 30.94
CA LEU A 31 -5.83 -18.74 29.93
C LEU A 31 -6.73 -17.80 29.12
N THR A 32 -6.24 -16.60 28.82
CA THR A 32 -6.90 -15.70 27.85
C THR A 32 -6.11 -15.74 26.54
N ILE A 33 -6.75 -16.19 25.46
CA ILE A 33 -6.17 -16.25 24.12
C ILE A 33 -7.18 -15.62 23.16
N ASP A 34 -6.74 -14.61 22.41
CA ASP A 34 -7.55 -13.85 21.45
C ASP A 34 -8.90 -13.40 22.03
N GLY A 35 -8.87 -12.88 23.26
CA GLY A 35 -10.04 -12.37 23.98
C GLY A 35 -10.97 -13.46 24.55
N LYS A 36 -10.71 -14.74 24.28
CA LYS A 36 -11.46 -15.88 24.83
C LYS A 36 -10.76 -16.44 26.06
N LYS A 37 -11.56 -16.92 27.03
CA LYS A 37 -11.04 -17.53 28.26
C LYS A 37 -11.21 -19.05 28.21
N TYR A 38 -10.18 -19.78 28.59
CA TYR A 38 -10.16 -21.24 28.62
C TYR A 38 -9.71 -21.72 29.99
N GLU A 39 -10.56 -22.48 30.68
CA GLU A 39 -10.18 -23.18 31.91
C GLU A 39 -9.50 -24.50 31.54
N LEU A 40 -8.28 -24.70 32.05
CA LEU A 40 -7.51 -25.92 31.82
C LEU A 40 -8.01 -27.05 32.72
N LEU A 41 -8.47 -28.14 32.14
CA LEU A 41 -8.99 -29.31 32.85
C LEU A 41 -7.94 -30.42 33.02
N SER A 42 -6.75 -30.22 32.47
CA SER A 42 -5.60 -31.13 32.62
C SER A 42 -4.29 -30.36 32.80
N GLY A 43 -3.21 -31.06 33.12
CA GLY A 43 -1.86 -30.57 32.83
C GLY A 43 -1.54 -30.66 31.33
N ASN A 44 -0.37 -30.16 30.92
CA ASN A 44 0.04 -30.22 29.51
C ASN A 44 0.23 -31.68 29.09
N LEU A 45 -0.49 -32.10 28.05
CA LEU A 45 -0.41 -33.45 27.48
C LEU A 45 0.88 -33.66 26.66
N ILE A 46 1.62 -32.57 26.40
CA ILE A 46 2.95 -32.59 25.77
C ILE A 46 4.01 -32.58 26.87
N ALA A 47 4.76 -33.68 26.99
CA ALA A 47 5.76 -33.85 28.05
C ALA A 47 7.06 -33.04 27.85
N ASN A 48 7.39 -32.64 26.63
CA ASN A 48 8.59 -31.87 26.29
C ASN A 48 8.23 -30.67 25.39
N PRO A 49 7.44 -29.71 25.92
CA PRO A 49 6.77 -28.68 25.12
C PRO A 49 7.71 -27.60 24.57
N GLY A 50 8.74 -27.23 25.33
CA GLY A 50 9.77 -26.26 24.95
C GLY A 50 11.13 -26.91 24.67
N PHE A 51 11.15 -28.20 24.33
CA PHE A 51 12.35 -28.93 23.92
C PHE A 51 13.52 -28.97 24.92
N GLU A 52 13.27 -28.68 26.20
CA GLU A 52 14.30 -28.66 27.24
C GLU A 52 14.99 -30.02 27.40
N ASN A 53 14.27 -31.11 27.13
CA ASN A 53 14.77 -32.48 27.12
C ASN A 53 15.20 -32.96 25.72
N GLY A 54 15.62 -32.03 24.84
CA GLY A 54 16.07 -32.31 23.49
C GLY A 54 14.94 -32.85 22.62
N PHE A 55 15.21 -33.90 21.83
CA PHE A 55 14.24 -34.50 20.92
C PHE A 55 13.29 -35.51 21.57
N THR A 56 13.39 -35.74 22.88
CA THR A 56 12.54 -36.72 23.58
C THR A 56 11.06 -36.43 23.35
N GLY A 57 10.31 -37.42 22.89
CA GLY A 57 8.86 -37.32 22.64
C GLY A 57 8.48 -36.68 21.30
N TRP A 58 9.47 -36.24 20.50
CA TRP A 58 9.26 -35.66 19.17
C TRP A 58 9.71 -36.63 18.08
N THR A 59 8.85 -36.83 17.09
CA THR A 59 9.04 -37.82 16.02
C THR A 59 9.02 -37.20 14.63
N ASP A 60 9.77 -37.81 13.73
CA ASP A 60 9.78 -37.47 12.32
C ASP A 60 8.51 -37.93 11.61
N ALA A 61 8.32 -37.48 10.37
CA ALA A 61 7.12 -37.74 9.60
C ALA A 61 7.12 -39.08 8.86
N THR A 62 8.13 -39.94 9.07
CA THR A 62 8.22 -41.24 8.39
C THR A 62 7.18 -42.22 8.94
N SER A 63 6.94 -43.31 8.20
CA SER A 63 6.06 -44.39 8.67
C SER A 63 6.55 -45.08 9.95
N SER A 64 7.83 -44.92 10.29
CA SER A 64 8.41 -45.45 11.53
C SER A 64 8.23 -44.51 12.72
N ALA A 65 7.84 -43.25 12.49
CA ALA A 65 7.75 -42.19 13.50
C ALA A 65 8.97 -42.18 14.42
N ALA A 66 10.18 -42.13 13.84
CA ALA A 66 11.42 -42.21 14.60
C ALA A 66 11.67 -40.90 15.36
N THR A 67 12.34 -40.97 16.52
CA THR A 67 12.73 -39.76 17.27
C THR A 67 13.53 -38.80 16.37
N LEU A 68 13.27 -37.49 16.47
CA LEU A 68 14.04 -36.49 15.72
C LEU A 68 15.55 -36.63 16.00
N THR A 69 16.37 -36.31 15.00
CA THR A 69 17.82 -36.46 15.09
C THR A 69 18.54 -35.17 14.67
N SER A 70 19.76 -35.01 15.18
CA SER A 70 20.63 -33.87 14.84
C SER A 70 21.07 -33.85 13.37
N ALA A 71 20.83 -34.91 12.60
CA ALA A 71 21.10 -34.94 11.17
C ALA A 71 20.11 -34.08 10.36
N LYS A 72 18.89 -33.86 10.89
CA LYS A 72 17.79 -33.17 10.21
C LYS A 72 17.24 -31.99 10.98
N PHE A 73 17.51 -31.92 12.28
CA PHE A 73 17.03 -30.87 13.17
C PHE A 73 18.17 -30.32 14.00
N ASN A 74 18.12 -29.03 14.29
CA ASN A 74 18.99 -28.40 15.27
C ASN A 74 18.17 -28.00 16.51
N MET A 75 18.80 -28.13 17.67
CA MET A 75 18.25 -27.63 18.93
C MET A 75 19.01 -26.37 19.32
N ALA A 76 18.41 -25.21 19.09
CA ALA A 76 19.00 -23.96 19.55
C ALA A 76 18.93 -23.90 21.08
N THR A 77 20.03 -23.50 21.71
CA THR A 77 20.18 -23.58 23.17
C THR A 77 19.62 -22.38 23.95
N SER A 78 19.24 -21.31 23.23
CA SER A 78 18.69 -20.06 23.77
C SER A 78 18.03 -19.26 22.65
N GLY A 79 17.22 -18.25 22.98
CA GLY A 79 16.47 -17.43 22.01
C GLY A 79 15.06 -17.94 21.68
N GLY A 80 14.61 -18.97 22.41
CA GLY A 80 13.22 -19.41 22.50
C GLY A 80 12.33 -18.45 23.30
N ILE A 81 11.08 -18.83 23.50
CA ILE A 81 10.14 -18.09 24.38
C ILE A 81 10.70 -18.09 25.81
N ASN A 82 10.72 -16.92 26.46
CA ASN A 82 11.40 -16.77 27.77
C ASN A 82 12.87 -17.22 27.74
N ASN A 83 13.52 -17.10 26.58
CA ASN A 83 14.91 -17.48 26.33
C ASN A 83 15.21 -18.99 26.52
N SER A 84 14.20 -19.85 26.35
CA SER A 84 14.31 -21.32 26.32
C SER A 84 15.08 -21.85 25.11
N LYS A 85 15.24 -23.18 25.05
CA LYS A 85 15.62 -23.89 23.83
C LYS A 85 14.48 -23.88 22.82
N TYR A 86 14.81 -24.00 21.53
CA TYR A 86 13.80 -24.13 20.49
C TYR A 86 14.28 -25.00 19.32
N LEU A 87 13.33 -25.59 18.60
CA LEU A 87 13.58 -26.52 17.50
C LEU A 87 13.73 -25.78 16.16
N VAL A 88 14.72 -26.18 15.36
CA VAL A 88 14.90 -25.73 13.97
C VAL A 88 14.97 -26.93 13.04
N GLY A 89 14.14 -26.96 12.00
CA GLY A 89 14.26 -27.96 10.93
C GLY A 89 15.27 -27.52 9.89
N LEU A 90 16.20 -28.41 9.50
CA LEU A 90 17.35 -28.06 8.66
C LEU A 90 17.17 -28.37 7.17
N THR A 91 16.11 -29.10 6.80
CA THR A 91 15.97 -29.66 5.46
C THR A 91 14.60 -29.38 4.86
N ASN A 92 14.57 -29.28 3.54
CA ASN A 92 13.33 -29.10 2.76
C ASN A 92 12.81 -30.48 2.30
N GLU A 93 11.96 -31.13 3.09
CA GLU A 93 11.44 -32.46 2.77
C GLU A 93 9.92 -32.56 2.85
N ASN A 94 9.37 -33.62 2.25
CA ASN A 94 7.92 -33.82 2.13
C ASN A 94 7.29 -34.38 3.41
N SER A 95 5.97 -34.57 3.39
CA SER A 95 5.14 -34.98 4.54
C SER A 95 5.37 -36.41 5.06
N SER A 96 6.26 -37.20 4.45
CA SER A 96 6.54 -38.58 4.81
C SER A 96 8.04 -38.85 5.04
N SER A 97 8.84 -37.80 5.23
CA SER A 97 10.30 -37.88 5.30
C SER A 97 10.85 -37.55 6.68
N SER A 98 12.10 -37.94 6.93
CA SER A 98 12.76 -37.79 8.24
C SER A 98 13.19 -36.34 8.54
N GLY A 99 13.16 -35.45 7.55
CA GLY A 99 13.36 -34.01 7.68
C GLY A 99 12.10 -33.19 7.99
N SER A 100 10.97 -33.85 8.21
CA SER A 100 9.69 -33.23 8.58
C SER A 100 9.27 -33.69 9.97
N ILE A 101 8.57 -32.84 10.71
CA ILE A 101 8.00 -33.19 12.02
C ILE A 101 6.68 -33.93 11.77
N GLY A 102 6.50 -35.08 12.39
CA GLY A 102 5.27 -35.87 12.37
C GLY A 102 4.96 -36.39 13.76
N THR A 103 4.69 -35.47 14.68
CA THR A 103 4.48 -35.78 16.10
C THR A 103 2.99 -35.70 16.44
N GLY A 104 2.48 -36.69 17.17
CA GLY A 104 1.08 -36.69 17.58
C GLY A 104 0.85 -37.15 19.01
N TRP A 105 -0.07 -36.49 19.68
CA TRP A 105 -0.43 -36.69 21.08
C TRP A 105 -1.85 -37.25 21.18
N SER A 106 -2.07 -38.12 22.16
CA SER A 106 -3.35 -38.79 22.34
C SER A 106 -4.42 -37.83 22.85
N ILE A 107 -5.62 -37.95 22.30
CA ILE A 107 -6.82 -37.21 22.70
C ILE A 107 -8.00 -38.19 22.79
N GLU A 108 -9.02 -37.84 23.56
CA GLU A 108 -10.18 -38.71 23.81
C GLU A 108 -11.43 -38.15 23.13
N ALA A 109 -12.34 -39.06 22.77
CA ALA A 109 -13.61 -38.70 22.15
C ALA A 109 -14.51 -37.91 23.13
N GLY A 110 -15.18 -36.88 22.64
CA GLY A 110 -16.14 -36.07 23.39
C GLY A 110 -15.52 -34.98 24.27
N LYS A 111 -14.18 -34.94 24.41
CA LYS A 111 -13.47 -33.89 25.15
C LYS A 111 -13.11 -32.71 24.25
N SER A 112 -12.93 -31.55 24.87
CA SER A 112 -12.44 -30.33 24.20
C SER A 112 -10.99 -30.06 24.56
N TYR A 113 -10.24 -29.55 23.60
CA TYR A 113 -8.80 -29.34 23.72
C TYR A 113 -8.41 -27.96 23.22
N LEU A 114 -7.49 -27.33 23.96
CA LEU A 114 -6.77 -26.14 23.54
C LEU A 114 -5.35 -26.55 23.14
N PHE A 115 -5.01 -26.32 21.87
CA PHE A 115 -3.67 -26.53 21.34
C PHE A 115 -3.04 -25.18 20.99
N VAL A 116 -1.80 -24.94 21.43
CA VAL A 116 -1.05 -23.69 21.17
C VAL A 116 0.40 -24.02 20.84
N TYR A 117 1.05 -23.23 19.98
CA TYR A 117 2.49 -23.27 19.76
C TYR A 117 3.00 -21.95 19.22
N HIS A 118 4.30 -21.73 19.35
CA HIS A 118 4.96 -20.54 18.83
C HIS A 118 5.89 -20.88 17.67
N VAL A 119 5.92 -19.99 16.67
CA VAL A 119 6.77 -20.09 15.50
C VAL A 119 7.39 -18.72 15.18
N LYS A 120 8.58 -18.71 14.59
CA LYS A 120 9.18 -17.50 14.01
C LYS A 120 9.92 -17.81 12.73
N TYR A 121 10.10 -16.79 11.88
CA TYR A 121 11.14 -16.84 10.87
C TYR A 121 12.53 -16.72 11.50
N LEU A 122 13.50 -17.47 11.02
CA LEU A 122 14.91 -17.31 11.44
C LEU A 122 15.60 -16.16 10.71
N ASN A 123 15.09 -15.79 9.53
CA ASN A 123 15.54 -14.60 8.81
C ASN A 123 14.84 -13.35 9.37
N ALA A 124 15.62 -12.48 10.01
CA ALA A 124 15.13 -11.21 10.57
C ALA A 124 14.63 -10.20 9.51
N SER A 125 14.81 -10.48 8.22
CA SER A 125 14.26 -9.66 7.12
C SER A 125 13.08 -10.33 6.41
N ALA A 126 12.56 -11.45 6.93
CA ALA A 126 11.36 -12.06 6.38
C ALA A 126 10.12 -11.22 6.73
N ALA A 127 9.29 -10.93 5.72
CA ALA A 127 7.96 -10.37 5.92
C ALA A 127 7.03 -11.41 6.57
N ALA A 128 5.96 -10.95 7.22
CA ALA A 128 4.95 -11.82 7.77
C ALA A 128 4.29 -12.68 6.67
N GLY A 129 3.84 -13.89 7.00
CA GLY A 129 3.23 -14.79 6.04
C GLY A 129 2.46 -15.96 6.65
N SER A 130 1.60 -16.56 5.82
CA SER A 130 0.78 -17.74 6.14
C SER A 130 1.40 -19.00 5.52
N GLU A 131 1.95 -19.88 6.36
CA GLU A 131 2.69 -21.05 5.93
C GLU A 131 1.80 -22.29 5.78
N LEU A 132 1.43 -22.60 4.53
CA LEU A 132 0.53 -23.70 4.14
C LEU A 132 1.04 -25.11 4.45
N TYR A 133 2.29 -25.26 4.84
CA TYR A 133 2.94 -26.56 5.06
C TYR A 133 3.24 -26.86 6.53
N LEU A 134 2.83 -25.96 7.42
CA LEU A 134 2.90 -26.12 8.85
C LEU A 134 1.46 -26.37 9.33
N LYS A 135 1.03 -27.64 9.32
CA LYS A 135 -0.36 -28.03 9.58
C LYS A 135 -0.53 -28.79 10.86
N THR A 136 -1.70 -28.62 11.48
CA THR A 136 -2.17 -29.43 12.61
C THR A 136 -3.45 -30.14 12.21
N SER A 137 -3.54 -31.44 12.49
CA SER A 137 -4.67 -32.28 12.12
C SER A 137 -5.04 -33.28 13.21
N LEU A 138 -6.26 -33.80 13.17
CA LEU A 138 -6.69 -34.93 13.97
C LEU A 138 -6.60 -36.21 13.13
N THR A 139 -6.06 -37.29 13.70
CA THR A 139 -5.84 -38.55 13.00
C THR A 139 -6.01 -39.77 13.91
N ASN A 140 -6.32 -40.92 13.29
CA ASN A 140 -6.29 -42.23 13.94
C ASN A 140 -4.99 -43.00 13.66
N ASP A 141 -4.19 -42.51 12.72
CA ASP A 141 -2.91 -43.09 12.33
C ASP A 141 -1.85 -41.97 12.28
N LYS A 142 -0.94 -41.99 13.26
CA LYS A 142 0.16 -41.01 13.38
C LYS A 142 1.25 -41.22 12.33
N THR A 143 1.31 -42.41 11.73
CA THR A 143 2.35 -42.80 10.76
C THR A 143 1.96 -42.51 9.31
N SER A 144 0.67 -42.33 9.05
CA SER A 144 0.16 -41.92 7.75
C SER A 144 0.37 -40.43 7.50
N SER A 145 0.71 -40.08 6.26
CA SER A 145 0.76 -38.68 5.81
C SER A 145 -0.59 -38.08 5.47
N ALA A 146 -1.68 -38.85 5.61
CA ALA A 146 -3.03 -38.33 5.46
C ALA A 146 -3.37 -37.37 6.61
N GLU A 147 -4.06 -36.28 6.28
CA GLU A 147 -4.51 -35.24 7.22
C GLU A 147 -6.04 -35.19 7.20
N PRO A 148 -6.73 -36.18 7.80
CA PRO A 148 -8.15 -36.41 7.54
C PRO A 148 -9.07 -35.34 8.13
N LYS A 149 -8.64 -34.65 9.19
CA LYS A 149 -9.31 -33.45 9.72
C LYS A 149 -8.28 -32.41 10.09
N VAL A 150 -8.05 -31.45 9.22
CA VAL A 150 -7.15 -30.31 9.47
C VAL A 150 -7.83 -29.33 10.41
N VAL A 151 -7.18 -28.98 11.51
CA VAL A 151 -7.65 -28.00 12.50
C VAL A 151 -6.86 -26.69 12.47
N ILE A 152 -5.64 -26.72 11.92
CA ILE A 152 -4.86 -25.54 11.53
C ILE A 152 -4.32 -25.81 10.13
N ASN A 153 -4.81 -25.04 9.14
CA ASN A 153 -4.49 -25.26 7.72
C ASN A 153 -3.30 -24.43 7.23
N THR A 154 -3.10 -23.25 7.82
CA THR A 154 -1.91 -22.40 7.69
C THR A 154 -1.41 -22.06 9.08
N THR A 155 -0.09 -22.00 9.24
CA THR A 155 0.52 -21.39 10.41
C THR A 155 0.84 -19.94 10.08
N GLU A 156 0.40 -19.00 10.90
CA GLU A 156 0.75 -17.60 10.75
C GLU A 156 2.12 -17.34 11.40
N VAL A 157 2.97 -16.62 10.67
CA VAL A 157 4.32 -16.27 11.12
C VAL A 157 4.52 -14.77 10.91
N GLY A 158 4.75 -14.04 12.00
CA GLY A 158 5.03 -12.62 12.01
C GLY A 158 6.37 -12.28 11.37
N GLU A 159 6.55 -11.00 11.06
CA GLU A 159 7.79 -10.50 10.46
C GLU A 159 8.99 -10.57 11.41
N GLY A 160 10.20 -10.44 10.87
CA GLY A 160 11.34 -9.97 11.64
C GLY A 160 11.89 -10.90 12.73
N GLY A 161 11.58 -12.21 12.67
CA GLY A 161 12.01 -13.17 13.69
C GLY A 161 11.30 -13.02 15.04
N ILE A 162 10.14 -12.39 15.03
CA ILE A 162 9.22 -12.29 16.16
C ILE A 162 8.51 -13.64 16.34
N TRP A 163 8.42 -14.10 17.58
CA TRP A 163 7.63 -15.29 17.92
C TRP A 163 6.14 -15.01 17.80
N THR A 164 5.45 -15.85 17.04
CA THR A 164 4.03 -15.72 16.72
C THR A 164 3.27 -16.91 17.28
N GLN A 165 2.26 -16.63 18.10
CA GLN A 165 1.40 -17.64 18.70
C GLN A 165 0.38 -18.14 17.67
N ASN A 166 0.28 -19.46 17.54
CA ASN A 166 -0.76 -20.14 16.78
C ASN A 166 -1.55 -21.04 17.73
N HIS A 167 -2.87 -21.08 17.59
CA HIS A 167 -3.71 -21.88 18.47
C HIS A 167 -4.96 -22.43 17.79
N VAL A 168 -5.56 -23.44 18.40
CA VAL A 168 -6.90 -23.92 18.06
C VAL A 168 -7.59 -24.50 19.30
N PHE A 169 -8.87 -24.18 19.45
CA PHE A 169 -9.77 -24.85 20.39
C PHE A 169 -10.75 -25.73 19.62
N PHE A 170 -10.90 -27.00 20.01
CA PHE A 170 -11.80 -27.92 19.31
C PHE A 170 -12.39 -28.97 20.25
N THR A 171 -13.61 -29.40 19.96
CA THR A 171 -14.20 -30.61 20.54
C THR A 171 -13.92 -31.82 19.65
N ASN A 172 -13.34 -32.86 20.22
CA ASN A 172 -13.04 -34.12 19.53
C ASN A 172 -14.29 -34.99 19.40
N ALA A 173 -15.23 -34.59 18.54
CA ALA A 173 -16.46 -35.32 18.26
C ALA A 173 -16.77 -35.35 16.76
N ASN A 174 -17.48 -36.41 16.35
CA ASN A 174 -18.16 -36.56 15.05
C ASN A 174 -17.35 -36.21 13.79
N PRO A 175 -16.52 -37.15 13.26
CA PRO A 175 -15.98 -38.32 13.94
C PRO A 175 -14.93 -37.90 14.98
N ALA A 176 -14.80 -38.69 16.05
CA ALA A 176 -13.70 -38.52 16.99
C ALA A 176 -12.43 -39.20 16.45
N TYR A 177 -11.28 -38.64 16.80
CA TYR A 177 -9.96 -39.15 16.44
C TYR A 177 -9.16 -39.50 17.69
N SER A 178 -8.19 -40.40 17.58
CA SER A 178 -7.36 -40.81 18.71
C SER A 178 -6.22 -39.84 19.02
N SER A 179 -5.86 -38.96 18.08
CA SER A 179 -4.66 -38.12 18.19
C SER A 179 -4.81 -36.74 17.55
N LEU A 180 -4.24 -35.72 18.18
CA LEU A 180 -3.84 -34.46 17.53
C LEU A 180 -2.41 -34.60 17.02
N MET A 181 -2.14 -34.16 15.80
CA MET A 181 -0.85 -34.32 15.13
C MET A 181 -0.41 -33.04 14.43
N VAL A 182 0.83 -32.61 14.71
CA VAL A 182 1.52 -31.61 13.91
C VAL A 182 2.29 -32.31 12.79
N ARG A 183 2.13 -31.80 11.56
CA ARG A 183 2.84 -32.28 10.38
C ARG A 183 3.49 -31.12 9.64
N PHE A 184 4.67 -30.74 10.11
CA PHE A 184 5.40 -29.57 9.64
C PHE A 184 6.52 -30.00 8.69
N ARG A 185 6.48 -29.45 7.47
CA ARG A 185 7.34 -29.87 6.35
C ARG A 185 7.88 -28.66 5.61
N TRP A 186 8.85 -28.88 4.72
CA TRP A 186 9.54 -27.83 3.97
C TRP A 186 10.21 -26.76 4.85
N LEU A 187 10.98 -27.21 5.84
CA LEU A 187 11.47 -26.37 6.93
C LEU A 187 12.72 -25.56 6.57
N ASP A 188 13.70 -26.18 5.92
CA ASP A 188 14.88 -25.56 5.28
C ASP A 188 15.58 -24.43 6.07
N ASN A 189 15.75 -24.59 7.38
CA ASN A 189 16.33 -23.58 8.27
C ASN A 189 15.60 -22.22 8.21
N ARG A 190 14.30 -22.23 7.91
CA ARG A 190 13.44 -21.04 7.83
C ARG A 190 12.74 -20.74 9.15
N PHE A 191 12.45 -21.76 9.95
CA PHE A 191 11.55 -21.65 11.10
C PHE A 191 12.21 -22.08 12.41
N GLY A 192 11.90 -21.34 13.47
CA GLY A 192 12.05 -21.80 14.86
C GLY A 192 10.68 -22.18 15.43
N PHE A 193 10.60 -23.25 16.21
CA PHE A 193 9.39 -23.70 16.90
C PHE A 193 9.62 -23.87 18.39
N ASP A 194 8.66 -23.44 19.21
CA ASP A 194 8.77 -23.48 20.66
C ASP A 194 7.40 -23.47 21.35
N ASP A 195 7.41 -23.74 22.66
CA ASP A 195 6.31 -23.54 23.60
C ASP A 195 4.98 -24.19 23.17
N PHE A 196 5.05 -25.50 22.90
CA PHE A 196 3.87 -26.28 22.50
C PHE A 196 3.00 -26.64 23.71
N MET A 197 1.70 -26.46 23.57
CA MET A 197 0.73 -26.71 24.61
C MET A 197 -0.42 -27.53 24.06
N LEU A 198 -0.79 -28.59 24.78
CA LEU A 198 -2.05 -29.30 24.54
C LEU A 198 -2.70 -29.60 25.88
N TYR A 199 -3.84 -28.98 26.14
CA TYR A 199 -4.60 -29.19 27.37
C TYR A 199 -6.00 -29.68 27.02
N GLU A 200 -6.56 -30.58 27.83
CA GLU A 200 -8.01 -30.66 27.95
C GLU A 200 -8.49 -29.34 28.53
N ALA A 201 -9.46 -28.69 27.90
CA ALA A 201 -9.91 -27.36 28.29
C ALA A 201 -11.38 -27.16 27.98
N VAL A 202 -12.01 -26.23 28.69
CA VAL A 202 -13.35 -25.72 28.37
C VAL A 202 -13.29 -24.21 28.18
N GLU A 203 -13.96 -23.71 27.14
CA GLU A 203 -14.14 -22.27 26.97
C GLU A 203 -15.11 -21.75 28.03
N VAL A 204 -14.71 -20.72 28.77
CA VAL A 204 -15.48 -20.11 29.84
C VAL A 204 -15.89 -18.69 29.45
N VAL A 205 -16.98 -18.21 30.05
CA VAL A 205 -17.53 -16.87 29.76
C VAL A 205 -16.52 -15.77 30.06
N ASN A 206 -16.47 -14.75 29.20
CA ASN A 206 -15.66 -13.54 29.41
C ASN A 206 -16.57 -12.31 29.65
N THR A 207 -17.35 -12.33 30.72
CA THR A 207 -18.28 -11.24 31.07
C THR A 207 -17.57 -9.96 31.47
N GLU A 208 -16.30 -10.02 31.90
CA GLU A 208 -15.45 -8.85 32.17
C GLU A 208 -15.23 -8.03 30.89
N ALA A 209 -14.79 -8.67 29.79
CA ALA A 209 -14.60 -7.99 28.51
C ALA A 209 -15.91 -7.40 27.96
N LEU A 210 -17.02 -8.13 28.09
CA LEU A 210 -18.34 -7.61 27.71
C LEU A 210 -18.74 -6.39 28.56
N SER A 211 -18.48 -6.43 29.87
CA SER A 211 -18.78 -5.31 30.79
C SER A 211 -17.95 -4.06 30.46
N GLU A 212 -16.67 -4.23 30.16
CA GLU A 212 -15.78 -3.14 29.74
C GLU A 212 -16.27 -2.48 28.45
N LEU A 213 -16.65 -3.30 27.45
CA LEU A 213 -17.18 -2.81 26.18
C LEU A 213 -18.54 -2.12 26.32
N ILE A 214 -19.42 -2.63 27.18
CA ILE A 214 -20.69 -1.97 27.52
C ILE A 214 -20.42 -0.59 28.12
N ASN A 215 -19.47 -0.47 29.05
CA ASN A 215 -19.13 0.80 29.66
C ASN A 215 -18.55 1.79 28.63
N GLU A 216 -17.71 1.34 27.71
CA GLU A 216 -17.25 2.16 26.59
C GLU A 216 -18.41 2.66 25.72
N ALA A 217 -19.32 1.76 25.34
CA ALA A 217 -20.50 2.11 24.55
C ALA A 217 -21.41 3.11 25.27
N GLN A 218 -21.62 2.94 26.59
CA GLN A 218 -22.39 3.87 27.42
C GLN A 218 -21.73 5.25 27.55
N ILE A 219 -20.39 5.32 27.56
CA ILE A 219 -19.65 6.61 27.56
C ILE A 219 -19.80 7.34 26.22
N LEU A 220 -19.84 6.59 25.12
CA LEU A 220 -20.01 7.14 23.77
C LEU A 220 -21.46 7.55 23.46
N TYR A 221 -22.43 6.91 24.12
CA TYR A 221 -23.85 7.13 23.86
C TYR A 221 -24.28 8.57 24.15
N ASP A 222 -24.94 9.18 23.17
CA ASP A 222 -25.60 10.47 23.26
C ASP A 222 -27.02 10.31 22.69
N VAL A 223 -28.02 10.78 23.42
CA VAL A 223 -29.43 10.67 23.05
C VAL A 223 -29.79 11.53 21.84
N GLU A 224 -29.01 12.58 21.56
CA GLU A 224 -29.24 13.49 20.43
C GLU A 224 -28.51 13.05 19.15
N ALA A 225 -27.67 12.01 19.21
CA ALA A 225 -26.87 11.53 18.09
C ALA A 225 -27.67 10.69 17.07
N ASN A 226 -27.14 10.62 15.85
CA ASN A 226 -27.69 9.79 14.78
C ASN A 226 -27.62 8.31 15.18
N GLY A 227 -28.75 7.60 15.08
CA GLY A 227 -28.83 6.17 15.40
C GLY A 227 -28.77 5.84 16.89
N ALA A 228 -29.01 6.81 17.78
CA ALA A 228 -28.98 6.62 19.23
C ALA A 228 -29.94 5.51 19.71
N ASP A 229 -31.14 5.40 19.15
CA ASP A 229 -32.13 4.36 19.49
C ASP A 229 -31.65 2.95 19.16
N VAL A 230 -31.03 2.78 17.98
CA VAL A 230 -30.43 1.51 17.55
C VAL A 230 -29.23 1.17 18.44
N PHE A 231 -28.37 2.14 18.73
CA PHE A 231 -27.19 1.92 19.56
C PHE A 231 -27.55 1.60 21.02
N GLN A 232 -28.51 2.31 21.61
CA GLN A 232 -29.04 2.02 22.93
C GLN A 232 -29.64 0.61 23.01
N SER A 233 -30.34 0.18 21.96
CA SER A 233 -30.90 -1.18 21.88
C SER A 233 -29.80 -2.25 21.85
N ALA A 234 -28.69 -1.99 21.15
CA ALA A 234 -27.52 -2.88 21.14
C ALA A 234 -26.86 -2.96 22.52
N ILE A 235 -26.70 -1.83 23.22
CA ILE A 235 -26.18 -1.78 24.60
C ILE A 235 -27.07 -2.61 25.54
N THR A 236 -28.39 -2.41 25.51
CA THR A 236 -29.33 -3.16 26.36
C THR A 236 -29.35 -4.65 26.02
N LYS A 237 -29.22 -5.01 24.73
CA LYS A 237 -29.08 -6.42 24.31
C LYS A 237 -27.80 -7.03 24.92
N ALA A 238 -26.67 -6.33 24.84
CA ALA A 238 -25.39 -6.77 25.40
C ALA A 238 -25.45 -6.93 26.93
N GLU A 239 -26.07 -5.99 27.65
CA GLU A 239 -26.30 -6.08 29.10
C GLU A 239 -27.07 -7.35 29.48
N GLY A 240 -28.06 -7.74 28.66
CA GLY A 240 -28.83 -8.98 28.85
C GLY A 240 -27.98 -10.27 28.80
N TYR A 241 -26.81 -10.23 28.16
CA TYR A 241 -25.90 -11.37 28.11
C TYR A 241 -24.94 -11.45 29.30
N LEU A 242 -24.83 -10.44 30.17
CA LEU A 242 -23.92 -10.47 31.33
C LEU A 242 -24.19 -11.61 32.31
N SER A 243 -25.42 -12.15 32.33
CA SER A 243 -25.78 -13.33 33.12
C SER A 243 -25.74 -14.66 32.34
N SER A 244 -25.35 -14.64 31.06
CA SER A 244 -25.24 -15.87 30.26
C SER A 244 -24.13 -16.77 30.79
N THR A 245 -24.36 -18.08 30.75
CA THR A 245 -23.35 -19.11 31.04
C THR A 245 -22.75 -19.69 29.77
N SER A 246 -23.10 -19.17 28.59
CA SER A 246 -22.63 -19.63 27.28
C SER A 246 -21.50 -18.72 26.79
N ALA A 247 -20.28 -19.24 26.71
CA ALA A 247 -19.13 -18.49 26.20
C ALA A 247 -19.38 -17.99 24.76
N THR A 248 -19.99 -18.83 23.92
CA THR A 248 -20.34 -18.47 22.53
C THR A 248 -21.32 -17.30 22.46
N GLU A 249 -22.33 -17.24 23.35
CA GLU A 249 -23.27 -16.10 23.38
C GLU A 249 -22.58 -14.81 23.82
N ILE A 250 -21.67 -14.89 24.80
CA ILE A 250 -20.87 -13.74 25.25
C ILE A 250 -19.96 -13.24 24.14
N THR A 251 -19.24 -14.12 23.44
CA THR A 251 -18.40 -13.74 22.30
C THR A 251 -19.22 -13.07 21.21
N GLN A 252 -20.38 -13.63 20.84
CA GLN A 252 -21.25 -13.00 19.85
C GLN A 252 -21.77 -11.64 20.33
N ALA A 253 -22.10 -11.48 21.62
CA ALA A 253 -22.54 -10.20 22.17
C ALA A 253 -21.44 -9.13 22.13
N ILE A 254 -20.17 -9.52 22.35
CA ILE A 254 -19.01 -8.64 22.20
C ILE A 254 -18.88 -8.19 20.74
N GLU A 255 -18.90 -9.12 19.78
CA GLU A 255 -18.77 -8.82 18.34
C GLU A 255 -19.93 -7.94 17.83
N ASP A 256 -21.17 -8.25 18.24
CA ASP A 256 -22.37 -7.48 17.91
C ASP A 256 -22.24 -6.04 18.45
N LEU A 257 -21.80 -5.88 19.71
CA LEU A 257 -21.66 -4.56 20.33
C LEU A 257 -20.50 -3.76 19.72
N GLN A 258 -19.36 -4.39 19.40
CA GLN A 258 -18.26 -3.75 18.67
C GLN A 258 -18.74 -3.21 17.31
N THR A 259 -19.49 -4.02 16.57
CA THR A 259 -20.09 -3.61 15.29
C THR A 259 -21.03 -2.43 15.46
N ALA A 260 -21.86 -2.45 16.52
CA ALA A 260 -22.76 -1.35 16.83
C ALA A 260 -22.02 -0.06 17.22
N ILE A 261 -20.94 -0.15 18.00
CA ILE A 261 -20.08 1.00 18.35
C ILE A 261 -19.51 1.62 17.08
N SER A 262 -18.89 0.82 16.19
CA SER A 262 -18.32 1.35 14.94
C SER A 262 -19.39 1.99 14.06
N THR A 263 -20.55 1.34 13.91
CA THR A 263 -21.67 1.89 13.12
C THR A 263 -22.14 3.24 13.67
N TYR A 264 -22.29 3.33 15.01
CA TYR A 264 -22.69 4.55 15.68
C TYR A 264 -21.64 5.66 15.54
N GLN A 265 -20.35 5.34 15.67
CA GLN A 265 -19.26 6.29 15.44
C GLN A 265 -19.26 6.83 14.01
N TYR A 266 -19.37 5.96 13.00
CA TYR A 266 -19.42 6.39 11.60
C TYR A 266 -20.60 7.30 11.28
N ALA A 267 -21.78 7.01 11.85
CA ALA A 267 -22.98 7.83 11.67
C ALA A 267 -22.90 9.23 12.30
N ASN A 268 -21.95 9.43 13.22
CA ASN A 268 -21.78 10.68 13.97
C ASN A 268 -20.43 11.38 13.72
N ALA A 269 -19.59 10.81 12.84
CA ALA A 269 -18.38 11.46 12.39
C ALA A 269 -18.71 12.76 11.63
N SER A 270 -17.91 13.81 11.87
CA SER A 270 -18.10 15.13 11.26
C SER A 270 -16.76 15.87 11.15
N SER A 271 -16.76 17.06 10.55
CA SER A 271 -15.59 17.94 10.57
C SER A 271 -15.16 18.37 11.97
N ASP A 272 -16.12 18.51 12.89
CA ASP A 272 -15.89 18.97 14.26
C ASP A 272 -15.53 17.81 15.21
N ALA A 273 -15.95 16.60 14.86
CA ALA A 273 -15.63 15.35 15.55
C ALA A 273 -15.25 14.26 14.53
N PRO A 274 -14.05 14.34 13.92
CA PRO A 274 -13.60 13.34 12.97
C PRO A 274 -13.22 12.04 13.67
N LEU A 275 -13.27 10.92 12.94
CA LEU A 275 -12.68 9.66 13.38
C LEU A 275 -11.27 9.50 12.80
N ASP A 276 -10.32 9.09 13.64
CA ASP A 276 -8.95 8.83 13.22
C ASP A 276 -8.84 7.53 12.42
N MET A 277 -8.38 7.66 11.18
CA MET A 277 -8.15 6.59 10.21
C MET A 277 -6.68 6.45 9.85
N THR A 278 -5.78 7.09 10.61
CA THR A 278 -4.32 7.10 10.34
C THR A 278 -3.72 5.70 10.36
N HIS A 279 -4.29 4.78 11.14
CA HIS A 279 -3.84 3.39 11.22
C HIS A 279 -3.95 2.61 9.90
N PHE A 280 -4.72 3.10 8.92
CA PHE A 280 -4.75 2.54 7.56
C PHE A 280 -3.52 2.92 6.73
N ILE A 281 -2.79 3.96 7.11
CA ILE A 281 -1.55 4.38 6.46
C ILE A 281 -0.39 3.60 7.10
N VAL A 282 0.25 2.74 6.31
CA VAL A 282 1.45 2.04 6.76
C VAL A 282 2.58 3.05 6.94
N ASN A 283 3.21 3.02 8.12
CA ASN A 283 4.36 3.85 8.44
C ASN A 283 4.10 5.35 8.22
N ALA A 284 2.98 5.83 8.78
CA ALA A 284 2.50 7.21 8.62
C ALA A 284 3.44 8.29 9.19
N GLY A 285 4.24 7.94 10.20
CA GLY A 285 5.19 8.84 10.88
C GLY A 285 6.68 8.46 10.69
N PHE A 286 6.99 7.52 9.79
CA PHE A 286 8.36 7.02 9.57
C PHE A 286 9.12 6.61 10.86
N ASP A 287 8.41 6.15 11.90
CA ASP A 287 8.91 5.98 13.28
C ASP A 287 10.11 5.03 13.41
N ASN A 288 10.28 4.12 12.45
CA ASN A 288 11.40 3.18 12.42
C ASN A 288 12.56 3.62 11.51
N ASN A 289 12.53 4.85 10.98
CA ASN A 289 13.48 5.38 10.01
C ASN A 289 13.60 4.52 8.73
N THR A 290 12.48 3.94 8.30
CA THR A 290 12.38 3.15 7.06
C THR A 290 11.32 3.73 6.14
N SER A 291 11.37 3.40 4.85
CA SER A 291 10.33 3.78 3.88
C SER A 291 9.28 2.68 3.65
N SER A 292 9.13 1.75 4.60
CA SER A 292 8.22 0.60 4.44
C SER A 292 6.80 1.07 4.11
N GLY A 293 6.16 0.45 3.11
CA GLY A 293 4.81 0.80 2.67
C GLY A 293 4.71 1.96 1.66
N TRP A 294 5.81 2.65 1.37
CA TRP A 294 5.84 3.79 0.45
C TRP A 294 6.62 3.50 -0.84
N GLU A 295 6.02 3.85 -1.97
CA GLU A 295 6.66 3.80 -3.29
C GLU A 295 7.28 5.16 -3.63
N GLY A 296 8.41 5.15 -4.35
CA GLY A 296 9.09 6.39 -4.76
C GLY A 296 9.73 7.20 -3.62
N ALA A 297 9.96 6.57 -2.46
CA ALA A 297 10.43 7.25 -1.26
C ALA A 297 11.83 7.88 -1.37
N GLY A 298 12.03 8.93 -0.59
CA GLY A 298 13.27 9.69 -0.47
C GLY A 298 14.26 9.06 0.50
N THR A 299 15.14 9.90 1.04
CA THR A 299 16.01 9.49 2.15
C THR A 299 15.18 9.58 3.43
N VAL A 300 14.99 8.47 4.15
CA VAL A 300 14.30 8.47 5.45
C VAL A 300 15.33 8.49 6.57
N ASN A 301 15.22 9.45 7.48
CA ASN A 301 16.01 9.56 8.71
C ASN A 301 15.33 10.58 9.65
N TYR A 302 15.64 10.58 10.95
CA TYR A 302 14.99 11.45 11.94
C TYR A 302 13.44 11.43 11.87
N HIS A 303 12.87 10.25 11.58
CA HIS A 303 11.43 10.01 11.45
C HIS A 303 10.75 10.84 10.36
N GLU A 304 11.48 11.26 9.33
CA GLU A 304 10.94 12.06 8.24
C GLU A 304 11.57 11.68 6.90
N VAL A 305 10.92 12.06 5.79
CA VAL A 305 11.40 11.75 4.43
C VAL A 305 11.89 12.98 3.70
N GLU A 306 13.10 12.88 3.15
CA GLU A 306 13.80 13.96 2.44
C GLU A 306 13.92 13.72 0.93
N PHE A 307 13.64 14.78 0.17
CA PHE A 307 14.00 14.93 -1.23
C PHE A 307 14.91 16.15 -1.44
N TYR A 308 16.19 15.89 -1.71
CA TYR A 308 17.19 16.93 -1.94
C TYR A 308 17.67 16.94 -3.40
N GLN A 309 17.55 18.10 -4.07
CA GLN A 309 18.00 18.34 -5.44
C GLN A 309 17.52 17.29 -6.46
N LYS A 310 16.25 16.89 -6.39
CA LYS A 310 15.64 15.91 -7.30
C LYS A 310 14.14 16.13 -7.41
N THR A 311 13.58 15.76 -8.56
CA THR A 311 12.14 15.55 -8.69
C THR A 311 11.73 14.29 -7.95
N PHE A 312 10.44 14.18 -7.63
CA PHE A 312 9.91 13.00 -6.96
C PHE A 312 8.40 12.84 -7.15
N ASN A 313 7.95 11.61 -6.97
CA ASN A 313 6.56 11.27 -6.73
C ASN A 313 6.56 10.09 -5.75
N MET A 314 6.25 10.37 -4.49
CA MET A 314 6.18 9.37 -3.43
C MET A 314 4.72 9.14 -3.07
N TYR A 315 4.30 7.88 -2.96
CA TYR A 315 2.90 7.57 -2.73
C TYR A 315 2.66 6.23 -2.01
N GLN A 316 1.45 6.09 -1.47
CA GLN A 316 0.91 4.85 -0.92
C GLN A 316 -0.55 4.69 -1.38
N VAL A 317 -0.95 3.44 -1.66
CA VAL A 317 -2.34 3.08 -1.93
C VAL A 317 -2.96 2.53 -0.64
N VAL A 318 -3.87 3.29 -0.05
CA VAL A 318 -4.59 2.96 1.18
C VAL A 318 -5.91 2.28 0.83
N SER A 319 -6.18 1.11 1.42
CA SER A 319 -7.36 0.29 1.10
C SER A 319 -8.13 -0.09 2.37
N GLY A 320 -9.39 -0.52 2.22
CA GLY A 320 -10.24 -0.92 3.36
C GLY A 320 -10.89 0.26 4.09
N LEU A 321 -10.82 1.47 3.54
CA LEU A 321 -11.46 2.65 4.09
C LEU A 321 -12.98 2.60 3.88
N PRO A 322 -13.78 3.00 4.89
CA PRO A 322 -15.21 3.26 4.71
C PRO A 322 -15.51 4.24 3.56
N ALA A 323 -16.70 4.11 2.96
CA ALA A 323 -17.17 5.14 2.03
C ALA A 323 -17.50 6.44 2.79
N GLY A 324 -17.18 7.58 2.20
CA GLY A 324 -17.55 8.88 2.73
C GLY A 324 -16.51 9.96 2.48
N LYS A 325 -16.54 10.98 3.32
CA LYS A 325 -15.71 12.18 3.22
C LYS A 325 -14.53 12.08 4.18
N TYR A 326 -13.36 12.48 3.69
CA TYR A 326 -12.09 12.40 4.39
C TYR A 326 -11.34 13.72 4.36
N ARG A 327 -10.41 13.81 5.31
CA ARG A 327 -9.37 14.81 5.38
C ARG A 327 -8.02 14.14 5.57
N LEU A 328 -7.04 14.58 4.81
CA LEU A 328 -5.67 14.11 4.91
C LEU A 328 -4.79 15.28 5.36
N LYS A 329 -3.91 15.01 6.32
CA LYS A 329 -2.93 15.96 6.82
C LYS A 329 -1.53 15.38 6.77
N ALA A 330 -0.55 16.26 6.68
CA ALA A 330 0.86 15.97 6.88
C ALA A 330 1.58 17.24 7.35
N GLN A 331 2.80 17.11 7.85
CA GLN A 331 3.66 18.26 8.11
C GLN A 331 4.82 18.27 7.13
N GLY A 332 5.10 19.42 6.52
CA GLY A 332 6.11 19.48 5.48
C GLY A 332 6.37 20.87 4.93
N PHE A 333 7.59 21.07 4.45
CA PHE A 333 7.99 22.30 3.79
C PHE A 333 8.80 22.03 2.53
N GLU A 334 8.87 23.07 1.70
CA GLU A 334 9.80 23.19 0.60
C GLU A 334 10.74 24.38 0.84
N ARG A 335 12.01 24.17 0.46
CA ARG A 335 12.96 25.23 0.18
C ARG A 335 13.37 25.14 -1.30
N PRO A 336 12.95 26.08 -2.17
CA PRO A 336 13.16 25.97 -3.60
C PRO A 336 14.65 25.91 -4.00
N LYS A 337 15.53 26.57 -3.25
CA LYS A 337 16.98 26.75 -3.54
C LYS A 337 17.81 26.67 -2.25
N SER A 338 19.13 26.88 -2.35
CA SER A 338 19.98 27.02 -1.16
C SER A 338 19.45 28.07 -0.18
N ASN A 339 19.67 27.83 1.12
CA ASN A 339 19.23 28.74 2.18
C ASN A 339 19.83 30.15 2.00
N ASP A 340 18.98 31.11 1.67
CA ASP A 340 19.33 32.52 1.43
C ASP A 340 18.72 33.47 2.47
N GLY A 341 18.16 32.92 3.56
CA GLY A 341 17.49 33.69 4.60
C GLY A 341 16.05 34.12 4.25
N GLY A 342 15.48 33.66 3.14
CA GLY A 342 14.05 33.82 2.85
C GLY A 342 13.68 35.14 2.19
N ALA A 343 14.58 35.75 1.41
CA ALA A 343 14.32 37.04 0.76
C ALA A 343 13.08 37.01 -0.18
N ALA A 344 12.91 35.93 -0.95
CA ALA A 344 11.75 35.77 -1.84
C ALA A 344 10.45 35.55 -1.06
N TYR A 345 10.50 34.78 0.03
CA TYR A 345 9.37 34.57 0.93
C TYR A 345 8.88 35.89 1.54
N GLN A 346 9.81 36.69 2.09
CA GLN A 346 9.50 38.01 2.66
C GLN A 346 8.94 39.00 1.63
N ALA A 347 9.33 38.86 0.36
CA ALA A 347 8.81 39.67 -0.74
C ALA A 347 7.47 39.14 -1.30
N GLY A 348 6.98 37.98 -0.85
CA GLY A 348 5.81 37.31 -1.40
C GLY A 348 6.00 36.81 -2.84
N SER A 349 7.26 36.64 -3.28
CA SER A 349 7.61 36.23 -4.64
C SER A 349 8.20 34.81 -4.71
N GLU A 350 8.13 34.06 -3.62
CA GLU A 350 8.57 32.66 -3.60
C GLU A 350 7.55 31.79 -4.35
N THR A 351 8.05 30.80 -5.08
CA THR A 351 7.24 29.78 -5.73
C THR A 351 7.52 28.45 -5.06
N ILE A 352 6.47 27.80 -4.59
CA ILE A 352 6.49 26.43 -4.07
C ILE A 352 6.04 25.51 -5.21
N TYR A 353 6.82 24.47 -5.47
CA TYR A 353 6.60 23.52 -6.56
C TYR A 353 6.10 22.17 -6.07
N ALA A 354 6.44 21.78 -4.84
CA ALA A 354 6.00 20.54 -4.23
C ALA A 354 4.52 20.58 -3.87
N GLN A 355 3.85 19.48 -4.18
CA GLN A 355 2.42 19.30 -4.01
C GLN A 355 2.17 18.10 -3.11
N PHE A 356 1.33 18.27 -2.11
CA PHE A 356 0.74 17.21 -1.30
C PHE A 356 -0.58 16.83 -1.95
N TYR A 357 -0.86 15.54 -2.14
CA TYR A 357 -2.02 15.13 -2.92
C TYR A 357 -2.71 13.86 -2.41
N ALA A 358 -3.97 13.75 -2.78
CA ALA A 358 -4.83 12.59 -2.59
C ALA A 358 -5.70 12.36 -3.84
N GLN A 359 -5.86 11.11 -4.26
CA GLN A 359 -6.65 10.74 -5.42
C GLN A 359 -7.39 9.43 -5.20
N THR A 360 -8.67 9.40 -5.56
CA THR A 360 -9.51 8.20 -5.55
C THR A 360 -10.15 8.02 -6.92
N ALA A 361 -10.35 6.77 -7.33
CA ALA A 361 -11.03 6.45 -8.58
C ALA A 361 -12.40 7.13 -8.66
N GLY A 362 -12.65 7.83 -9.76
CA GLY A 362 -13.89 8.57 -9.99
C GLY A 362 -13.91 9.99 -9.40
N TYR A 363 -12.85 10.47 -8.77
CA TYR A 363 -12.75 11.86 -8.31
C TYR A 363 -11.48 12.52 -8.84
N SER A 364 -11.53 13.82 -9.09
CA SER A 364 -10.35 14.62 -9.44
C SER A 364 -9.35 14.60 -8.29
N GLU A 365 -8.05 14.72 -8.60
CA GLU A 365 -7.01 14.83 -7.58
C GLU A 365 -7.24 16.07 -6.71
N VAL A 366 -7.17 15.88 -5.40
CA VAL A 366 -7.15 16.98 -4.43
C VAL A 366 -5.68 17.21 -4.07
N ASN A 367 -5.20 18.45 -4.21
CA ASN A 367 -3.82 18.79 -3.87
C ASN A 367 -3.69 20.18 -3.23
N THR A 368 -2.57 20.39 -2.55
CA THR A 368 -2.13 21.69 -2.02
C THR A 368 -0.62 21.81 -2.11
N SER A 369 -0.13 23.03 -2.29
CA SER A 369 1.30 23.31 -2.20
C SER A 369 1.83 23.09 -0.79
N PHE A 370 3.12 22.74 -0.70
CA PHE A 370 3.84 22.68 0.56
C PHE A 370 3.99 24.05 1.22
N ASN A 371 4.33 24.05 2.51
CA ASN A 371 4.70 25.28 3.20
C ASN A 371 6.09 25.76 2.77
N SER A 372 6.37 27.06 2.90
CA SER A 372 7.73 27.56 2.76
C SER A 372 8.54 27.20 3.99
N LEU A 373 9.78 26.73 3.82
CA LEU A 373 10.73 26.56 4.94
C LEU A 373 10.90 27.86 5.74
N TYR A 374 10.74 29.02 5.10
CA TYR A 374 10.95 30.33 5.73
C TYR A 374 9.74 30.83 6.54
N GLU A 375 8.66 30.06 6.59
CA GLU A 375 7.48 30.41 7.39
C GLU A 375 7.77 30.46 8.89
N HIS A 376 8.69 29.61 9.37
CA HIS A 376 9.05 29.56 10.78
C HIS A 376 10.55 29.73 11.00
N THR A 377 10.91 30.70 11.84
CA THR A 377 12.29 30.91 12.27
C THR A 377 12.75 29.81 13.24
N TYR A 378 14.02 29.43 13.16
CA TYR A 378 14.66 28.46 14.06
C TYR A 378 16.14 28.81 14.28
N THR A 379 16.57 28.90 15.54
CA THR A 379 17.94 29.29 15.92
C THR A 379 18.68 28.19 16.71
N GLY A 380 18.15 26.96 16.73
CA GLY A 380 18.78 25.83 17.41
C GLY A 380 19.89 25.17 16.59
N ALA A 381 20.38 24.03 17.08
CA ALA A 381 21.34 23.21 16.35
C ALA A 381 20.75 22.76 15.00
N GLY A 382 21.56 22.79 13.94
CA GLY A 382 21.11 22.51 12.58
C GLY A 382 20.49 23.71 11.84
N SER A 383 20.48 24.90 12.45
CA SER A 383 20.00 26.12 11.78
C SER A 383 21.03 26.77 10.83
N GLN A 384 20.54 27.45 9.80
CA GLN A 384 21.30 28.35 8.94
C GLN A 384 20.44 29.60 8.63
N ASN A 385 21.05 30.78 8.73
CA ASN A 385 20.37 32.08 8.52
C ASN A 385 19.09 32.27 9.35
N GLY A 386 18.98 31.62 10.52
CA GLY A 386 17.80 31.72 11.38
C GLY A 386 16.64 30.80 10.98
N TYR A 387 16.88 29.78 10.15
CA TYR A 387 15.90 28.78 9.75
C TYR A 387 16.46 27.37 9.83
N VAL A 388 15.57 26.38 9.77
CA VAL A 388 15.90 24.95 9.66
C VAL A 388 16.86 24.70 8.48
N ASN A 389 17.84 23.83 8.67
CA ASN A 389 18.80 23.50 7.60
C ASN A 389 19.34 22.06 7.65
N THR A 390 18.83 21.22 8.56
CA THR A 390 19.12 19.79 8.63
C THR A 390 17.86 19.02 8.99
N MET A 391 17.77 17.75 8.60
CA MET A 391 16.67 16.84 8.99
C MET A 391 16.41 16.88 10.51
N ALA A 392 17.45 16.64 11.34
CA ALA A 392 17.34 16.73 12.80
C ALA A 392 16.74 18.05 13.36
N SER A 393 16.86 19.17 12.62
CA SER A 393 16.24 20.44 13.03
C SER A 393 14.79 20.58 12.57
N ALA A 394 14.41 19.89 11.49
CA ALA A 394 13.05 19.79 11.01
C ALA A 394 12.21 18.90 11.95
N GLU A 395 12.72 17.74 12.36
CA GLU A 395 12.09 16.85 13.36
C GLU A 395 11.73 17.62 14.66
N ILE A 396 12.66 18.45 15.16
CA ILE A 396 12.41 19.31 16.34
C ILE A 396 11.30 20.32 16.07
N MET A 397 11.23 20.87 14.86
CA MET A 397 10.20 21.83 14.49
C MET A 397 8.82 21.20 14.30
N PHE A 398 8.76 19.98 13.76
CA PHE A 398 7.51 19.21 13.64
C PHE A 398 6.99 18.74 15.00
N SER A 399 7.88 18.32 15.90
CA SER A 399 7.54 17.85 17.27
C SER A 399 7.23 18.97 18.28
N ASN A 400 7.21 20.25 17.86
CA ASN A 400 6.95 21.37 18.75
C ASN A 400 5.58 21.23 19.44
N ALA A 401 5.56 21.37 20.77
CA ALA A 401 4.39 21.19 21.64
C ALA A 401 3.16 22.08 21.32
N SER A 402 3.31 23.07 20.45
CA SER A 402 2.18 23.88 19.93
C SER A 402 1.44 23.24 18.75
N GLY A 403 1.98 22.14 18.19
CA GLY A 403 1.26 21.17 17.38
C GLY A 403 0.90 21.54 15.93
N GLY A 404 1.61 22.46 15.27
CA GLY A 404 1.17 22.89 13.93
C GLY A 404 2.17 23.62 13.03
N ASN A 405 3.48 23.51 13.25
CA ASN A 405 4.42 24.09 12.28
C ASN A 405 4.35 23.29 10.97
N TYR A 406 4.29 24.01 9.86
CA TYR A 406 4.29 23.44 8.52
C TYR A 406 3.16 22.42 8.27
N GLU A 407 2.00 22.59 8.91
CA GLU A 407 0.82 21.75 8.66
C GLU A 407 0.32 21.93 7.22
N MET A 408 0.04 20.83 6.55
CA MET A 408 -0.63 20.79 5.24
C MET A 408 -1.92 20.00 5.40
N GLU A 409 -2.99 20.48 4.78
CA GLU A 409 -4.32 19.88 4.90
C GLU A 409 -4.99 19.77 3.54
N LEU A 410 -5.50 18.57 3.22
CA LEU A 410 -6.36 18.29 2.08
C LEU A 410 -7.76 17.99 2.59
N LEU A 411 -8.74 18.77 2.14
CA LEU A 411 -10.15 18.64 2.49
C LEU A 411 -10.94 18.04 1.33
N ASN A 412 -12.16 17.58 1.62
CA ASN A 412 -13.13 17.10 0.62
C ASN A 412 -12.64 15.92 -0.22
N ILE A 413 -11.86 15.02 0.38
CA ILE A 413 -11.50 13.75 -0.25
C ILE A 413 -12.71 12.84 -0.16
N LEU A 414 -13.27 12.41 -1.28
CA LEU A 414 -14.43 11.51 -1.32
C LEU A 414 -14.01 10.10 -1.72
N ILE A 415 -14.50 9.11 -0.98
CA ILE A 415 -14.21 7.70 -1.21
C ILE A 415 -15.52 6.95 -1.42
N ASN A 416 -15.61 6.21 -2.54
CA ASN A 416 -16.72 5.31 -2.83
C ASN A 416 -16.52 3.96 -2.14
N GLU A 417 -17.60 3.20 -1.97
CA GLU A 417 -17.54 1.86 -1.38
C GLU A 417 -16.55 0.96 -2.13
N GLY A 418 -15.64 0.32 -1.38
CA GLY A 418 -14.63 -0.59 -1.92
C GLY A 418 -13.50 0.07 -2.70
N ALA A 419 -13.46 1.41 -2.82
CA ALA A 419 -12.38 2.12 -3.48
C ALA A 419 -11.14 2.28 -2.58
N SER A 420 -9.97 2.39 -3.20
CA SER A 420 -8.72 2.74 -2.53
C SER A 420 -8.40 4.24 -2.68
N LEU A 421 -7.67 4.78 -1.73
CA LEU A 421 -7.15 6.14 -1.73
C LEU A 421 -5.65 6.15 -2.03
N LEU A 422 -5.23 6.78 -3.12
CA LEU A 422 -3.84 7.09 -3.38
C LEU A 422 -3.48 8.38 -2.66
N ILE A 423 -2.47 8.36 -1.78
CA ILE A 423 -1.97 9.55 -1.09
C ILE A 423 -0.48 9.72 -1.37
N GLY A 424 0.01 10.95 -1.39
CA GLY A 424 1.42 11.18 -1.62
C GLY A 424 1.85 12.64 -1.71
N ALA A 425 3.10 12.81 -2.12
CA ALA A 425 3.65 14.11 -2.46
C ALA A 425 4.49 14.01 -3.74
N LYS A 426 4.49 15.08 -4.55
CA LYS A 426 5.19 15.11 -5.83
C LYS A 426 5.76 16.49 -6.14
N SER A 427 6.83 16.52 -6.93
CA SER A 427 7.37 17.72 -7.56
C SER A 427 8.15 17.35 -8.82
N ASP A 428 7.93 18.09 -9.89
CA ASP A 428 8.72 18.04 -11.12
C ASP A 428 9.84 19.09 -11.15
N PHE A 429 10.00 19.85 -10.06
CA PHE A 429 11.03 20.87 -9.93
C PHE A 429 12.33 20.32 -9.37
N GLN A 430 13.45 20.82 -9.91
CA GLN A 430 14.78 20.54 -9.38
C GLN A 430 15.72 21.70 -9.66
N GLN A 431 16.53 22.04 -8.66
CA GLN A 431 17.74 22.83 -8.83
C GLN A 431 18.72 22.61 -7.68
N THR A 432 19.87 23.29 -7.73
CA THR A 432 20.84 23.25 -6.62
C THR A 432 20.26 23.84 -5.33
N GLY A 433 20.38 23.08 -4.24
CA GLY A 433 19.88 23.44 -2.92
C GLY A 433 18.38 23.24 -2.69
N TYR A 434 17.62 22.81 -3.73
CA TYR A 434 16.23 22.41 -3.61
C TYR A 434 16.06 21.34 -2.53
N TRP A 435 15.11 21.52 -1.63
CA TRP A 435 14.90 20.64 -0.49
C TRP A 435 13.44 20.56 -0.13
N VAL A 436 12.87 19.36 -0.14
CA VAL A 436 11.53 19.08 0.37
C VAL A 436 11.66 18.03 1.46
N LEU A 437 10.92 18.23 2.52
CA LEU A 437 10.91 17.33 3.66
C LEU A 437 9.53 17.31 4.30
N PHE A 438 9.06 16.12 4.68
CA PHE A 438 7.76 15.95 5.30
C PHE A 438 7.65 14.66 6.11
N ASP A 439 6.64 14.63 6.98
CA ASP A 439 6.30 13.55 7.90
C ASP A 439 4.83 13.67 8.37
N ASN A 440 4.40 12.77 9.24
CA ASN A 440 3.29 12.88 10.16
C ASN A 440 1.95 12.91 9.44
N PHE A 441 1.78 11.93 8.55
CA PHE A 441 0.53 11.71 7.84
C PHE A 441 -0.58 11.37 8.82
N ARG A 442 -1.73 12.04 8.69
CA ARG A 442 -2.95 11.74 9.45
C ARG A 442 -4.13 11.69 8.52
N LEU A 443 -4.95 10.66 8.65
CA LEU A 443 -6.16 10.49 7.88
C LEU A 443 -7.36 10.53 8.82
N GLU A 444 -8.37 11.31 8.47
CA GLU A 444 -9.53 11.55 9.30
C GLU A 444 -10.81 11.33 8.48
N TYR A 445 -11.73 10.51 8.98
CA TYR A 445 -13.06 10.33 8.42
C TYR A 445 -14.01 11.40 8.98
N LEU A 446 -14.68 12.11 8.09
CA LEU A 446 -15.55 13.24 8.41
C LEU A 446 -17.04 12.90 8.29
N GLY A 447 -17.40 11.63 8.08
CA GLY A 447 -18.78 11.20 7.91
C GLY A 447 -19.14 10.78 6.48
N ALA A 448 -20.39 10.35 6.31
CA ALA A 448 -20.91 9.92 5.02
C ALA A 448 -20.96 11.09 4.02
N THR A 449 -20.78 10.78 2.74
CA THR A 449 -20.89 11.76 1.66
C THR A 449 -22.31 12.32 1.59
N THR A 450 -22.44 13.64 1.62
CA THR A 450 -23.73 14.32 1.47
C THR A 450 -24.02 14.66 0.01
N SER A 451 -25.27 15.04 -0.31
CA SER A 451 -25.60 15.54 -1.64
C SER A 451 -24.85 16.82 -2.00
N ASP A 452 -24.55 17.68 -1.03
CA ASP A 452 -23.73 18.89 -1.23
C ASP A 452 -22.29 18.53 -1.60
N ASP A 453 -21.70 17.53 -0.93
CA ASP A 453 -20.36 17.05 -1.25
C ASP A 453 -20.28 16.48 -2.68
N LEU A 454 -21.30 15.70 -3.06
CA LEU A 454 -21.43 15.16 -4.42
C LEU A 454 -21.56 16.28 -5.46
N ALA A 455 -22.36 17.31 -5.17
CA ALA A 455 -22.51 18.44 -6.08
C ALA A 455 -21.19 19.20 -6.29
N ILE A 456 -20.40 19.41 -5.23
CA ILE A 456 -19.05 20.00 -5.33
C ILE A 456 -18.15 19.13 -6.21
N ALA A 457 -18.13 17.82 -5.97
CA ALA A 457 -17.32 16.89 -6.76
C ALA A 457 -17.71 16.88 -8.25
N ILE A 458 -19.01 16.93 -8.55
CA ILE A 458 -19.50 17.00 -9.94
C ILE A 458 -19.13 18.34 -10.59
N ASN A 459 -19.16 19.46 -9.86
CA ASN A 459 -18.70 20.76 -10.39
C ASN A 459 -17.22 20.74 -10.79
N ASN A 460 -16.35 20.07 -10.01
CA ASN A 460 -14.94 19.88 -10.40
C ASN A 460 -14.81 19.08 -11.71
N ARG A 461 -15.67 18.07 -11.90
CA ARG A 461 -15.71 17.29 -13.15
C ARG A 461 -16.26 18.09 -14.32
N ILE A 462 -17.21 19.01 -14.08
CA ILE A 462 -17.66 19.96 -15.09
C ILE A 462 -16.50 20.85 -15.55
N GLU A 463 -15.67 21.36 -14.64
CA GLU A 463 -14.49 22.16 -14.99
C GLU A 463 -13.48 21.36 -15.85
N GLU A 464 -13.21 20.11 -15.48
CA GLU A 464 -12.34 19.22 -16.26
C GLU A 464 -12.92 18.93 -17.66
N ALA A 465 -14.21 18.65 -17.75
CA ALA A 465 -14.91 18.46 -19.02
C ALA A 465 -14.87 19.72 -19.89
N GLN A 466 -15.02 20.90 -19.29
CA GLN A 466 -14.90 22.19 -19.99
C GLN A 466 -13.48 22.45 -20.49
N TRP A 467 -12.45 22.09 -19.71
CA TRP A 467 -11.06 22.16 -20.18
C TRP A 467 -10.81 21.21 -21.36
N LEU A 468 -11.35 19.99 -21.33
CA LEU A 468 -11.24 19.04 -22.44
C LEU A 468 -11.91 19.54 -23.72
N LEU A 469 -13.01 20.31 -23.60
CA LEU A 469 -13.63 20.97 -24.76
C LEU A 469 -12.74 22.02 -25.42
N THR A 470 -11.73 22.55 -24.72
CA THR A 470 -10.73 23.45 -25.32
C THR A 470 -9.55 22.70 -25.93
N GLN A 471 -9.44 21.39 -25.70
CA GLN A 471 -8.39 20.55 -26.25
C GLN A 471 -8.78 19.98 -27.61
N HIS A 472 -7.80 19.44 -28.31
CA HIS A 472 -7.99 18.85 -29.63
C HIS A 472 -8.58 17.44 -29.53
N VAL A 473 -9.90 17.36 -29.42
CA VAL A 473 -10.68 16.12 -29.34
C VAL A 473 -11.66 16.00 -30.50
N ASN A 474 -12.05 14.78 -30.86
CA ASN A 474 -12.98 14.59 -31.98
C ASN A 474 -14.40 15.06 -31.64
N THR A 475 -15.19 15.31 -32.68
CA THR A 475 -16.53 15.88 -32.60
C THR A 475 -17.46 15.05 -31.73
N ALA A 476 -17.41 13.72 -31.85
CA ALA A 476 -18.21 12.81 -31.03
C ALA A 476 -17.88 12.93 -29.53
N SER A 477 -16.61 13.12 -29.18
CA SER A 477 -16.21 13.34 -27.78
C SER A 477 -16.68 14.70 -27.28
N SER A 478 -16.55 15.77 -28.10
CA SER A 478 -17.05 17.10 -27.74
C SER A 478 -18.58 17.11 -27.54
N GLU A 479 -19.34 16.42 -28.39
CA GLU A 479 -20.80 16.30 -28.26
C GLU A 479 -21.19 15.53 -26.99
N GLY A 480 -20.48 14.45 -26.69
CA GLY A 480 -20.65 13.68 -25.46
C GLY A 480 -20.35 14.51 -24.21
N LEU A 481 -19.26 15.28 -24.21
CA LEU A 481 -18.92 16.19 -23.12
C LEU A 481 -19.98 17.27 -22.91
N ASN A 482 -20.44 17.96 -23.96
CA ASN A 482 -21.48 18.98 -23.84
C ASN A 482 -22.78 18.41 -23.24
N THR A 483 -23.20 17.24 -23.72
CA THR A 483 -24.40 16.56 -23.18
C THR A 483 -24.24 16.21 -21.70
N ALA A 484 -23.06 15.69 -21.31
CA ALA A 484 -22.78 15.32 -19.94
C ALA A 484 -22.67 16.54 -19.01
N ILE A 485 -22.07 17.64 -19.48
CA ILE A 485 -22.00 18.91 -18.76
C ILE A 485 -23.40 19.45 -18.49
N ASP A 486 -24.29 19.46 -19.49
CA ASP A 486 -25.67 19.93 -19.33
C ASP A 486 -26.44 19.13 -18.27
N GLN A 487 -26.30 17.79 -18.29
CA GLN A 487 -26.92 16.91 -17.29
C GLN A 487 -26.34 17.14 -15.88
N ALA A 488 -25.03 17.25 -15.78
CA ALA A 488 -24.34 17.52 -14.53
C ALA A 488 -24.76 18.87 -13.93
N GLN A 489 -24.81 19.94 -14.74
CA GLN A 489 -25.28 21.26 -14.31
C GLN A 489 -26.75 21.23 -13.87
N ALA A 490 -27.62 20.51 -14.58
CA ALA A 490 -29.01 20.37 -14.19
C ALA A 490 -29.15 19.68 -12.82
N ALA A 491 -28.37 18.63 -12.56
CA ALA A 491 -28.38 17.91 -11.29
C ALA A 491 -27.81 18.75 -10.13
N THR A 492 -26.71 19.47 -10.33
CA THR A 492 -26.08 20.29 -9.27
C THR A 492 -26.82 21.59 -8.96
N MET A 493 -27.70 22.05 -9.86
CA MET A 493 -28.55 23.23 -9.64
C MET A 493 -29.96 22.89 -9.14
N ALA A 494 -30.30 21.61 -8.97
CA ALA A 494 -31.60 21.17 -8.48
C ALA A 494 -31.84 21.66 -7.03
N ASN A 495 -33.10 21.98 -6.71
CA ASN A 495 -33.50 22.38 -5.36
C ASN A 495 -34.82 21.67 -4.96
N PRO A 496 -34.78 20.71 -4.02
CA PRO A 496 -33.59 20.20 -3.33
C PRO A 496 -32.68 19.39 -4.27
N LEU A 497 -31.42 19.22 -3.87
CA LEU A 497 -30.53 18.24 -4.50
C LEU A 497 -31.09 16.82 -4.30
N VAL A 498 -30.92 15.97 -5.32
CA VAL A 498 -31.39 14.58 -5.30
C VAL A 498 -30.19 13.65 -5.51
N ALA A 499 -29.93 12.79 -4.52
CA ALA A 499 -28.73 11.93 -4.51
C ALA A 499 -28.65 10.97 -5.72
N ASP A 500 -29.79 10.41 -6.14
CA ASP A 500 -29.85 9.50 -7.29
C ASP A 500 -29.54 10.25 -8.61
N ASP A 501 -30.05 11.47 -8.77
CA ASP A 501 -29.79 12.30 -9.96
C ASP A 501 -28.32 12.74 -10.02
N LEU A 502 -27.73 13.12 -8.87
CA LEU A 502 -26.31 13.45 -8.77
C LEU A 502 -25.44 12.24 -9.13
N THR A 503 -25.77 11.06 -8.60
CA THR A 503 -25.05 9.81 -8.90
C THR A 503 -25.12 9.48 -10.39
N ALA A 504 -26.32 9.56 -10.99
CA ALA A 504 -26.51 9.31 -12.42
C ALA A 504 -25.73 10.30 -13.28
N ALA A 505 -25.82 11.60 -12.99
CA ALA A 505 -25.10 12.64 -13.72
C ALA A 505 -23.57 12.48 -13.59
N LYS A 506 -23.09 12.09 -12.42
CA LYS A 506 -21.68 11.79 -12.18
C LYS A 506 -21.18 10.63 -13.05
N THR A 507 -21.93 9.54 -13.15
CA THR A 507 -21.57 8.42 -14.03
C THR A 507 -21.44 8.87 -15.48
N VAL A 508 -22.41 9.65 -15.98
CA VAL A 508 -22.42 10.13 -17.36
C VAL A 508 -21.22 11.05 -17.66
N ILE A 509 -20.91 12.00 -16.77
CA ILE A 509 -19.77 12.90 -16.99
C ILE A 509 -18.43 12.19 -16.87
N ASP A 510 -18.30 11.20 -15.99
CA ASP A 510 -17.08 10.41 -15.89
C ASP A 510 -16.81 9.60 -17.16
N GLU A 511 -17.82 8.95 -17.73
CA GLU A 511 -17.70 8.21 -19.00
C GLU A 511 -17.35 9.14 -20.18
N ALA A 512 -17.95 10.32 -20.23
CA ALA A 512 -17.67 11.33 -21.26
C ALA A 512 -16.22 11.84 -21.16
N ILE A 513 -15.74 12.14 -19.95
CA ILE A 513 -14.35 12.54 -19.68
C ILE A 513 -13.38 11.43 -20.08
N THR A 514 -13.64 10.16 -19.73
CA THR A 514 -12.79 9.03 -20.14
C THR A 514 -12.69 8.90 -21.66
N THR A 515 -13.82 9.05 -22.37
CA THR A 515 -13.87 9.01 -23.83
C THR A 515 -13.07 10.16 -24.44
N ALA A 516 -13.27 11.39 -23.95
CA ALA A 516 -12.58 12.57 -24.44
C ALA A 516 -11.08 12.54 -24.17
N ASN A 517 -10.64 12.08 -22.99
CA ASN A 517 -9.23 11.86 -22.68
C ASN A 517 -8.58 10.87 -23.65
N THR A 518 -9.27 9.78 -23.99
CA THR A 518 -8.78 8.81 -24.99
C THR A 518 -8.60 9.45 -26.36
N SER A 519 -9.54 10.31 -26.78
CA SER A 519 -9.43 11.08 -28.02
C SER A 519 -8.27 12.08 -27.96
N PHE A 520 -8.15 12.83 -26.86
CA PHE A 520 -7.10 13.82 -26.65
C PHE A 520 -5.71 13.18 -26.77
N THR A 521 -5.46 12.09 -26.04
CA THR A 521 -4.20 11.34 -26.10
C THR A 521 -3.91 10.78 -27.51
N ALA A 522 -4.94 10.38 -28.27
CA ALA A 522 -4.73 9.92 -29.64
C ALA A 522 -4.25 11.05 -30.58
N TYR A 523 -4.80 12.26 -30.43
CA TYR A 523 -4.35 13.43 -31.18
C TYR A 523 -2.97 13.93 -30.73
N GLU A 524 -2.66 13.90 -29.42
CA GLU A 524 -1.30 14.20 -28.93
C GLU A 524 -0.26 13.25 -29.56
N ASN A 525 -0.58 11.95 -29.63
CA ASN A 525 0.28 10.97 -30.27
C ASN A 525 0.46 11.21 -31.78
N LEU A 526 -0.61 11.64 -32.48
CA LEU A 526 -0.53 12.01 -33.89
C LEU A 526 0.34 13.27 -34.09
N GLN A 527 0.12 14.30 -33.27
CA GLN A 527 0.90 15.55 -33.31
C GLN A 527 2.40 15.26 -33.07
N LYS A 528 2.71 14.46 -32.05
CA LYS A 528 4.09 14.03 -31.78
C LYS A 528 4.71 13.30 -32.98
N ALA A 529 3.97 12.38 -33.61
CA ALA A 529 4.44 11.69 -34.81
C ALA A 529 4.69 12.64 -36.00
N ILE A 530 3.84 13.66 -36.17
CA ILE A 530 4.01 14.72 -37.18
C ILE A 530 5.29 15.51 -36.90
N ASP A 531 5.52 15.93 -35.66
CA ASP A 531 6.69 16.72 -35.29
C ASP A 531 8.00 15.93 -35.46
N ASP A 532 7.99 14.64 -35.11
CA ASP A 532 9.13 13.75 -35.33
C ASP A 532 9.40 13.52 -36.83
N ALA A 533 8.35 13.31 -37.62
CA ALA A 533 8.47 13.17 -39.07
C ALA A 533 9.04 14.45 -39.72
N LYS A 534 8.56 15.64 -39.34
CA LYS A 534 9.10 16.94 -39.80
C LYS A 534 10.58 17.11 -39.45
N ARG A 535 10.98 16.66 -38.25
CA ARG A 535 12.39 16.68 -37.86
C ARG A 535 13.24 15.80 -38.77
N ILE A 536 12.79 14.57 -39.06
CA ILE A 536 13.49 13.63 -39.94
C ILE A 536 13.57 14.17 -41.37
N LEU A 537 12.49 14.76 -41.87
CA LEU A 537 12.42 15.38 -43.20
C LEU A 537 13.58 16.38 -43.42
N GLY A 538 13.91 17.18 -42.41
CA GLY A 538 15.01 18.15 -42.46
C GLY A 538 16.41 17.54 -42.64
N PHE A 539 16.57 16.23 -42.53
CA PHE A 539 17.86 15.53 -42.64
C PHE A 539 17.95 14.60 -43.85
N LEU A 540 16.86 14.42 -44.61
CA LEU A 540 16.83 13.55 -45.79
C LEU A 540 17.58 14.19 -46.96
N ASP A 541 18.31 13.36 -47.71
CA ASP A 541 19.10 13.81 -48.88
C ASP A 541 18.55 13.24 -50.21
N LYS A 542 17.67 12.23 -50.19
CA LYS A 542 17.12 11.61 -51.41
C LYS A 542 15.73 12.16 -51.75
N ALA A 543 15.53 12.56 -53.00
CA ALA A 543 14.31 13.24 -53.45
C ALA A 543 13.04 12.38 -53.35
N ASP A 544 13.14 11.07 -53.60
CA ASP A 544 12.04 10.11 -53.47
C ASP A 544 11.61 9.92 -52.01
N GLU A 545 12.57 9.77 -51.09
CA GLU A 545 12.31 9.68 -49.65
C GLU A 545 11.73 10.99 -49.09
N ILE A 546 12.24 12.14 -49.54
CA ILE A 546 11.71 13.47 -49.18
C ILE A 546 10.25 13.58 -49.60
N THR A 547 9.94 13.28 -50.87
CA THR A 547 8.56 13.35 -51.40
C THR A 547 7.64 12.40 -50.64
N GLN A 548 8.06 11.15 -50.43
CA GLN A 548 7.29 10.15 -49.71
C GLN A 548 6.95 10.59 -48.27
N LEU A 549 7.92 11.15 -47.54
CA LEU A 549 7.70 11.61 -46.18
C LEU A 549 6.86 12.89 -46.13
N GLN A 550 7.04 13.81 -47.08
CA GLN A 550 6.22 15.01 -47.21
C GLN A 550 4.75 14.66 -47.43
N ASP A 551 4.45 13.78 -48.40
CA ASP A 551 3.08 13.34 -48.68
C ASP A 551 2.43 12.69 -47.45
N ALA A 552 3.19 11.89 -46.68
CA ALA A 552 2.71 11.26 -45.46
C ALA A 552 2.47 12.27 -44.33
N ILE A 553 3.34 13.29 -44.19
CA ILE A 553 3.16 14.39 -43.23
C ILE A 553 1.89 15.17 -43.60
N GLU A 554 1.71 15.56 -44.85
CA GLU A 554 0.52 16.30 -45.30
C GLU A 554 -0.78 15.52 -45.04
N ALA A 555 -0.79 14.21 -45.34
CA ALA A 555 -1.93 13.35 -45.04
C ALA A 555 -2.21 13.23 -43.54
N ALA A 556 -1.18 13.19 -42.70
CA ALA A 556 -1.30 13.15 -41.25
C ALA A 556 -1.78 14.50 -40.68
N GLU A 557 -1.31 15.62 -41.21
CA GLU A 557 -1.76 16.96 -40.83
C GLU A 557 -3.24 17.18 -41.20
N LEU A 558 -3.67 16.72 -42.38
CA LEU A 558 -5.09 16.71 -42.74
C LEU A 558 -5.93 15.87 -41.77
N SER A 559 -5.43 14.69 -41.40
CA SER A 559 -6.11 13.83 -40.41
C SER A 559 -6.13 14.47 -39.02
N TYR A 560 -5.09 15.21 -38.65
CA TYR A 560 -5.03 15.94 -37.39
C TYR A 560 -6.07 17.05 -37.36
N GLN A 561 -6.22 17.83 -38.43
CA GLN A 561 -7.21 18.91 -38.50
C GLN A 561 -8.66 18.42 -38.61
N ASP A 562 -8.88 17.19 -39.07
CA ASP A 562 -10.21 16.60 -39.18
C ASP A 562 -10.70 16.05 -37.83
N LEU A 563 -11.48 16.87 -37.13
CA LEU A 563 -12.16 16.49 -35.88
C LEU A 563 -13.31 15.52 -36.08
N GLY A 564 -13.70 15.18 -37.31
CA GLY A 564 -14.76 14.21 -37.61
C GLY A 564 -14.29 12.75 -37.56
N LEU A 565 -12.97 12.51 -37.42
CA LEU A 565 -12.41 11.17 -37.45
C LEU A 565 -12.71 10.37 -36.19
N ALA A 566 -13.03 9.09 -36.39
CA ALA A 566 -13.11 8.12 -35.30
C ALA A 566 -11.71 7.78 -34.75
N LEU A 567 -11.65 7.35 -33.48
CA LEU A 567 -10.40 6.99 -32.79
C LEU A 567 -9.52 6.02 -33.61
N ILE A 568 -10.13 5.03 -34.25
CA ILE A 568 -9.41 4.05 -35.08
C ILE A 568 -8.76 4.68 -36.31
N GLN A 569 -9.36 5.74 -36.89
CA GLN A 569 -8.82 6.46 -38.04
C GLN A 569 -7.64 7.35 -37.63
N ILE A 570 -7.75 8.04 -36.48
CA ILE A 570 -6.65 8.84 -35.90
C ILE A 570 -5.44 7.93 -35.62
N ASN A 571 -5.66 6.82 -34.92
CA ASN A 571 -4.61 5.84 -34.63
C ASN A 571 -4.02 5.24 -35.92
N SER A 572 -4.85 5.00 -36.94
CA SER A 572 -4.38 4.53 -38.24
C SER A 572 -3.53 5.58 -38.96
N ALA A 573 -3.88 6.86 -38.89
CA ALA A 573 -3.07 7.94 -39.45
C ALA A 573 -1.70 8.01 -38.75
N THR A 574 -1.68 7.94 -37.42
CA THR A 574 -0.45 7.87 -36.62
C THR A 574 0.41 6.67 -37.02
N ALA A 575 -0.19 5.48 -37.15
CA ALA A 575 0.52 4.26 -37.52
C ALA A 575 1.07 4.30 -38.95
N ARG A 576 0.32 4.87 -39.90
CA ARG A 576 0.76 5.07 -41.29
C ARG A 576 1.93 6.03 -41.35
N LEU A 577 1.84 7.18 -40.68
CA LEU A 577 2.94 8.13 -40.62
C LEU A 577 4.18 7.49 -40.00
N LYS A 578 4.06 6.86 -38.82
CA LYS A 578 5.17 6.13 -38.18
C LYS A 578 5.77 5.08 -39.12
N THR A 579 4.97 4.37 -39.92
CA THR A 579 5.46 3.39 -40.90
C THR A 579 6.29 4.04 -42.00
N VAL A 580 5.81 5.14 -42.59
CA VAL A 580 6.54 5.87 -43.64
C VAL A 580 7.81 6.50 -43.07
N THR A 581 7.73 7.12 -41.89
CA THR A 581 8.88 7.69 -41.19
C THR A 581 9.98 6.64 -40.94
N LYS A 582 9.61 5.37 -40.72
CA LYS A 582 10.57 4.25 -40.59
C LYS A 582 11.17 3.79 -41.93
N SER A 583 10.49 4.03 -43.06
CA SER A 583 10.95 3.55 -44.37
C SER A 583 11.91 4.50 -45.07
N VAL A 584 11.97 5.76 -44.64
CA VAL A 584 12.80 6.82 -45.24
C VAL A 584 14.09 7.05 -44.45
N GLY A 585 15.09 7.67 -45.07
CA GLY A 585 16.38 7.94 -44.45
C GLY A 585 17.27 6.71 -44.35
N LYS A 586 18.35 6.84 -43.57
CA LYS A 586 19.32 5.75 -43.40
C LYS A 586 18.78 4.73 -42.40
N GLN A 587 18.54 3.51 -42.85
CA GLN A 587 18.14 2.42 -41.98
C GLN A 587 19.23 2.12 -40.95
N ILE A 588 18.84 2.15 -39.67
CA ILE A 588 19.71 1.81 -38.56
C ILE A 588 19.81 0.29 -38.49
N TYR A 589 21.02 -0.26 -38.53
CA TYR A 589 21.22 -1.66 -38.14
C TYR A 589 21.01 -1.76 -36.63
N VAL A 590 19.86 -2.26 -36.21
CA VAL A 590 19.57 -2.53 -34.80
C VAL A 590 20.06 -3.95 -34.50
N PRO A 591 21.11 -4.14 -33.69
CA PRO A 591 21.52 -5.47 -33.25
C PRO A 591 20.44 -6.03 -32.32
N THR A 592 19.48 -6.77 -32.89
CA THR A 592 18.31 -7.32 -32.17
C THR A 592 18.73 -8.18 -30.98
N TRP A 593 19.90 -8.81 -31.06
CA TRP A 593 20.52 -9.59 -29.98
C TRP A 593 20.95 -8.75 -28.76
N MET A 594 21.08 -7.43 -28.90
CA MET A 594 21.51 -6.51 -27.84
C MET A 594 20.40 -5.56 -27.39
N MET A 595 19.61 -5.07 -28.35
CA MET A 595 18.61 -4.02 -28.11
C MET A 595 17.17 -4.55 -28.19
N GLY A 596 16.95 -5.81 -28.56
CA GLY A 596 15.62 -6.32 -28.87
C GLY A 596 14.98 -5.59 -30.06
N ASP A 597 13.66 -5.65 -30.15
CA ASP A 597 12.90 -4.83 -31.09
C ASP A 597 12.77 -3.40 -30.56
N VAL A 598 13.57 -2.46 -31.08
CA VAL A 598 13.51 -1.04 -30.67
C VAL A 598 12.21 -0.36 -31.07
N TYR A 599 11.35 -0.99 -31.88
CA TYR A 599 10.05 -0.44 -32.23
C TYR A 599 8.93 -0.88 -31.28
N ASP A 600 9.21 -1.82 -30.38
CA ASP A 600 8.32 -2.18 -29.29
C ASP A 600 8.38 -1.07 -28.20
N PRO A 601 7.25 -0.42 -27.88
CA PRO A 601 7.19 0.61 -26.83
C PRO A 601 7.64 0.11 -25.46
N SER A 602 7.50 -1.19 -25.18
CA SER A 602 7.89 -1.81 -23.91
C SER A 602 9.38 -2.13 -23.83
N ASN A 603 10.12 -2.01 -24.93
CA ASN A 603 11.55 -2.29 -24.98
C ASN A 603 12.38 -1.25 -24.23
N ASN A 604 13.39 -1.66 -23.48
CA ASN A 604 14.31 -0.74 -22.80
C ASN A 604 14.98 0.30 -23.72
N TRP A 605 15.07 0.03 -25.02
CA TRP A 605 15.65 0.89 -26.05
C TRP A 605 14.62 1.31 -27.11
N SER A 606 13.38 1.58 -26.70
CA SER A 606 12.33 2.00 -27.64
C SER A 606 12.71 3.28 -28.40
N ILE A 607 12.47 3.30 -29.71
CA ILE A 607 12.65 4.46 -30.59
C ILE A 607 11.73 5.61 -30.19
N GLU A 608 10.60 5.32 -29.52
CA GLU A 608 9.68 6.33 -28.97
C GLU A 608 10.33 7.13 -27.83
N ARG A 609 11.40 6.59 -27.25
CA ARG A 609 12.27 7.20 -26.25
C ARG A 609 13.67 7.42 -26.82
N SER A 610 13.72 8.03 -28.00
CA SER A 610 14.98 8.32 -28.69
C SER A 610 15.00 9.71 -29.33
N LYS A 611 16.19 10.28 -29.48
CA LYS A 611 16.42 11.49 -30.29
C LYS A 611 17.32 11.16 -31.46
N GLN A 612 16.91 11.63 -32.63
CA GLN A 612 17.60 11.39 -33.89
C GLN A 612 18.18 12.68 -34.44
N SER A 613 19.35 12.54 -35.07
CA SER A 613 20.06 13.56 -35.83
C SER A 613 20.45 12.96 -37.17
N LYS A 614 20.93 13.79 -38.12
CA LYS A 614 21.49 13.36 -39.40
C LYS A 614 22.55 12.23 -39.26
N ASN A 615 23.27 12.19 -38.13
CA ASN A 615 24.43 11.31 -37.95
C ASN A 615 24.30 10.29 -36.81
N TRP A 616 23.31 10.44 -35.92
CA TRP A 616 23.23 9.62 -34.73
C TRP A 616 21.80 9.45 -34.21
N ILE A 617 21.61 8.38 -33.44
CA ILE A 617 20.43 8.19 -32.58
C ILE A 617 20.91 7.97 -31.17
N ILE A 618 20.21 8.62 -30.24
CA ILE A 618 20.40 8.48 -28.80
C ILE A 618 19.14 7.82 -28.24
N PHE A 619 19.30 6.66 -27.62
CA PHE A 619 18.24 5.99 -26.85
C PHE A 619 18.45 6.20 -25.36
N TRP A 620 17.35 6.18 -24.59
CA TRP A 620 17.36 6.16 -23.13
C TRP A 620 16.35 5.14 -22.60
N GLU A 621 16.59 4.69 -21.36
CA GLU A 621 15.76 3.68 -20.69
C GLU A 621 14.36 4.23 -20.34
N PRO A 622 13.37 3.36 -20.07
CA PRO A 622 12.08 3.78 -19.53
C PRO A 622 12.25 4.60 -18.24
N GLY A 623 11.41 5.63 -18.05
CA GLY A 623 11.45 6.52 -16.87
C GLY A 623 12.12 7.89 -17.06
N TYR A 624 12.65 8.19 -18.25
CA TYR A 624 13.33 9.48 -18.55
C TYR A 624 12.52 10.45 -19.44
N GLY A 625 11.23 10.20 -19.67
CA GLY A 625 10.34 11.05 -20.49
C GLY A 625 10.68 11.08 -22.00
N ASP A 626 10.18 12.10 -22.70
CA ASP A 626 10.26 12.25 -24.18
C ASP A 626 11.45 13.07 -24.70
N ASP A 627 12.13 13.81 -23.82
CA ASP A 627 13.30 14.62 -24.17
C ASP A 627 14.30 14.65 -23.01
N PRO A 628 15.40 13.88 -23.03
CA PRO A 628 16.39 13.91 -21.94
C PRO A 628 17.15 15.25 -21.85
N GLY A 629 16.91 16.19 -22.78
CA GLY A 629 17.50 17.52 -22.78
C GLY A 629 16.58 18.67 -22.38
N ALA A 630 15.25 18.48 -22.36
CA ALA A 630 14.39 19.34 -21.56
C ALA A 630 14.74 19.20 -20.05
N TRP A 631 15.44 18.10 -19.73
CA TRP A 631 15.99 17.72 -18.44
C TRP A 631 17.46 18.13 -18.26
N TRP A 632 18.04 19.02 -19.09
CA TRP A 632 19.38 19.58 -18.80
C TRP A 632 19.40 20.49 -17.54
N THR A 633 18.26 20.67 -16.87
CA THR A 633 18.12 21.23 -15.53
C THR A 633 17.61 20.21 -14.48
N ILE A 634 17.40 18.93 -14.86
CA ILE A 634 16.70 17.94 -14.03
C ILE A 634 17.35 16.54 -14.07
N VAL A 635 17.69 16.05 -12.88
CA VAL A 635 18.07 14.72 -12.36
C VAL A 635 19.41 14.10 -12.80
N TRP A 636 20.23 13.87 -11.77
CA TRP A 636 21.32 12.90 -11.77
C TRP A 636 21.27 12.02 -10.51
N LYS A 637 20.77 10.77 -10.67
CA LYS A 637 21.24 9.48 -10.08
C LYS A 637 20.09 8.56 -9.60
N LEU A 638 19.59 7.72 -10.51
CA LEU A 638 19.40 6.29 -10.23
C LEU A 638 20.63 5.50 -10.75
N PRO A 639 20.90 4.29 -10.24
CA PRO A 639 22.14 3.58 -10.47
C PRO A 639 22.18 2.98 -11.88
N LYS A 640 23.33 3.16 -12.56
CA LYS A 640 23.65 2.75 -13.94
C LYS A 640 22.98 3.59 -15.03
N ARG A 641 23.61 4.73 -15.32
CA ARG A 641 23.30 5.61 -16.46
C ARG A 641 23.78 4.97 -17.75
N VAL A 642 22.87 4.62 -18.65
CA VAL A 642 23.22 3.96 -19.91
C VAL A 642 22.63 4.78 -21.06
N LEU A 643 23.50 5.58 -21.68
CA LEU A 643 23.20 6.21 -22.96
C LEU A 643 23.76 5.33 -24.07
N PHE A 644 22.92 5.04 -25.06
CA PHE A 644 23.33 4.29 -26.23
C PHE A 644 23.37 5.21 -27.44
N ILE A 645 24.57 5.53 -27.91
CA ILE A 645 24.77 6.35 -29.12
C ILE A 645 25.08 5.43 -30.29
N MET A 646 24.25 5.50 -31.32
CA MET A 646 24.45 4.78 -32.56
C MET A 646 24.87 5.74 -33.66
N ARG A 647 26.03 5.50 -34.28
CA ARG A 647 26.54 6.32 -35.39
C ARG A 647 26.03 5.76 -36.72
N ILE A 648 25.35 6.59 -37.50
CA ILE A 648 24.73 6.20 -38.77
C ILE A 648 25.78 6.28 -39.90
N HIS A 649 26.12 5.14 -40.54
CA HIS A 649 26.99 5.11 -41.73
C HIS A 649 26.17 5.06 -43.02
N SER A 650 26.67 5.69 -44.08
CA SER A 650 26.06 5.69 -45.42
C SER A 650 26.41 4.46 -46.26
N SER A 651 27.16 3.49 -45.72
CA SER A 651 27.48 2.24 -46.41
C SER A 651 27.48 1.06 -45.43
N LEU A 652 26.95 -0.07 -45.88
CA LEU A 652 26.89 -1.37 -45.18
C LEU A 652 28.28 -1.98 -44.83
N SER A 653 29.38 -1.25 -45.09
CA SER A 653 30.74 -1.81 -45.12
C SER A 653 31.60 -1.52 -43.89
N SER A 654 31.12 -0.80 -42.88
CA SER A 654 31.88 -0.63 -41.63
C SER A 654 30.97 -0.54 -40.41
N VAL A 655 30.85 -1.66 -39.69
CA VAL A 655 30.17 -1.76 -38.41
C VAL A 655 31.11 -1.25 -37.32
N VAL A 656 30.86 -0.06 -36.78
CA VAL A 656 31.45 0.34 -35.49
C VAL A 656 30.52 -0.21 -34.41
N PRO A 657 31.00 -1.06 -33.49
CA PRO A 657 30.17 -1.57 -32.42
C PRO A 657 29.64 -0.41 -31.56
N PRO A 658 28.36 -0.48 -31.16
CA PRO A 658 27.75 0.57 -30.36
C PRO A 658 28.52 0.76 -29.05
N LYS A 659 28.66 2.02 -28.63
CA LYS A 659 29.44 2.38 -27.44
C LYS A 659 28.48 2.73 -26.32
N ARG A 660 28.48 1.92 -25.26
CA ARG A 660 27.85 2.26 -23.99
C ARG A 660 28.66 3.40 -23.38
N ILE A 661 28.09 4.60 -23.31
CA ILE A 661 28.80 5.74 -22.72
C ILE A 661 28.28 5.92 -21.29
N PRO A 662 29.11 5.66 -20.26
CA PRO A 662 28.81 6.18 -18.94
C PRO A 662 28.94 7.70 -19.03
N ILE A 663 27.82 8.41 -18.91
CA ILE A 663 27.83 9.87 -18.89
C ILE A 663 28.41 10.32 -17.54
N LYS A 664 29.47 11.12 -17.59
CA LYS A 664 30.01 11.83 -16.43
C LYS A 664 29.06 12.96 -16.01
#